data_AF-A0A1I4XCX2-F1
#
_entry.id   AF-A0A1I4XCX2-F1
#
_cell.length_a   1.000
_cell.length_b   1.000
_cell.length_c   1.000
_cell.angle_alpha   90.00
_cell.angle_beta   90.00
_cell.angle_gamma   90.00
#
_symmetry.space_group_name_H-M   'P 1'
#
loop_
_entity.id
_entity.type
_entity.pdbx_description
1 polymer ?
#
loop_
_entity_poly.entity_id
_entity_poly.type
_entity_poly.pdbx_seq_one_letter_code
_entity_poly.pdbx_strand_id
1 'polypeptide(L)'
;MKKKILYTLLVVCLPVLLSQAQTLRVPGSPYPVSAVPDSVFLTSENYSVSERVALQTLQGVIAQTKPAILRDLSGHRALVEKAGIKVNDAYYNNFPGLLAFFANRLSGYILCNQKDRSTNVAISLAGVMNAVAIPADIEQTAINAGLTRLLDVRARDEAWALANYGNLFSKQIATYQQSSDDRVSFMGDYSAYTKAFQFWDNSPTGSIANSAYNRMNKGATFFGWGPEEYGTVEQLSLKSMSIIPSDWAANMSTLSNIPAKTKVFKQKEPIKPFEVKTGVHTVCFVITDGDNVQWLLGSHDNINNWNNPARAHVNLGWTISPSLAELAPAVYEKYVDNCLTTPDGRNVLIAGPSGKSYFFPGRMPDADLETESKLLNSYMKKADLRIVNIIDADDSDNDPSSYLKQDNIDALFYYSYGANYTGRHGQIDWYNDKPSIGGRYTLWGTLSSPQSLANQLNQASTNINSADGYSLVSVHIWSRDVDDVQDCINRLGPNVRVVAPDEFVWLIRKNLRNLPAGTGNGLKAEYYAGYHKDVLKYTQTDANVDFDWGTGSPDQAQLGVNQFSVKWSGQVQPLYSEPYTFHVYSDDGVKLTVNGQTLINDYETQGAYTRTGTITLVAGQKYNIELAYGEGNGDAFCHLQWSSTSQARQAIPKAQLYSRPDTSNGPVTVYENAQYGGFHAGLPIGAYKLAGLQLKGVQNDEISSIKVAEGYKVVLFENENFAGDSIVLTASSPSLGSNWDEKASSVKVLANGTPNLAGSYTIRNVASNLFLDVRGGLGSTGDGSPIQLWTGTNAANQTFTLKHLGDGRYTITAYHSAKCLDIPQSSLEEDVSLWQWTAQEASNQQFIAVAADSGYYKFISVRSGKVLATLNNSTAPEAKVVQHTGNGQASARWQLLSVPTVGNGNGLSGNYYNGKNFETFVFNRIDKTIDFDWGEGAPGTGITNDSYSIRWTGKVEPRYTGTYTFYMTSDNGRRLWVNNQLIIDKWLNDWDIEYSGTINLVAGQQYDIKVEYFEDFGGANCRLSWSGPNQGKEIIPKNQLYATSAALTAANLALAGKDAHTMEKNILLYPNPAQSSVRLQFNARQARMSIFDAVGRQVVPARIVYPGQAIDVSRLPAGVYLIQLDINGTKTVKHLVKSAE
;
A
#
# COMPACT_ATOMS: atom_id res chain seq x y z
N MET A 1 -52.49 34.69 -22.58
CA MET A 1 -53.25 33.97 -21.53
C MET A 1 -53.58 32.51 -21.93
N LYS A 2 -52.63 31.74 -22.49
CA LYS A 2 -52.79 30.29 -22.79
C LYS A 2 -51.43 29.56 -22.71
N LYS A 3 -50.77 29.63 -21.55
CA LYS A 3 -49.60 28.77 -21.22
C LYS A 3 -49.59 28.27 -19.76
N LYS A 4 -50.64 28.54 -18.99
CA LYS A 4 -50.76 28.12 -17.58
C LYS A 4 -51.77 26.99 -17.31
N ILE A 5 -52.35 26.37 -18.35
CA ILE A 5 -53.31 25.25 -18.19
C ILE A 5 -52.72 23.89 -18.61
N LEU A 6 -51.55 23.85 -19.28
CA LEU A 6 -50.95 22.56 -19.69
C LEU A 6 -50.04 21.92 -18.62
N TYR A 7 -49.66 22.65 -17.57
CA TYR A 7 -48.79 22.14 -16.49
C TYR A 7 -49.56 21.51 -15.32
N THR A 8 -50.88 21.66 -15.27
CA THR A 8 -51.71 21.15 -14.16
C THR A 8 -52.46 19.87 -14.53
N LEU A 9 -52.52 19.48 -15.81
CA LEU A 9 -53.07 18.18 -16.24
C LEU A 9 -52.02 17.06 -16.41
N LEU A 10 -50.72 17.36 -16.38
CA LEU A 10 -49.66 16.35 -16.48
C LEU A 10 -49.16 15.81 -15.13
N VAL A 11 -49.68 16.32 -14.00
CA VAL A 11 -49.21 15.99 -12.64
C VAL A 11 -50.28 15.26 -11.81
N VAL A 12 -51.43 14.88 -12.40
CA VAL A 12 -52.51 14.16 -11.68
C VAL A 12 -52.94 12.85 -12.37
N CYS A 13 -52.12 12.29 -13.25
CA CYS A 13 -52.30 10.92 -13.80
C CYS A 13 -51.09 9.99 -13.63
N LEU A 14 -50.19 10.26 -12.67
CA LEU A 14 -49.31 9.24 -12.10
C LEU A 14 -49.57 9.26 -10.59
N PRO A 15 -50.41 8.34 -10.07
CA PRO A 15 -49.89 7.00 -9.78
C PRO A 15 -50.97 5.91 -9.80
N VAL A 16 -51.19 5.23 -10.93
CA VAL A 16 -51.71 3.84 -10.95
C VAL A 16 -51.12 3.11 -12.17
N LEU A 17 -49.80 2.99 -12.21
CA LEU A 17 -49.16 1.86 -12.86
C LEU A 17 -48.39 1.18 -11.73
N LEU A 18 -49.02 0.14 -11.15
CA LEU A 18 -48.33 -0.82 -10.30
C LEU A 18 -47.00 -1.15 -10.99
N SER A 19 -45.87 -0.81 -10.36
CA SER A 19 -44.57 -1.29 -10.79
C SER A 19 -44.63 -2.81 -10.77
N GLN A 20 -44.79 -3.44 -11.93
CA GLN A 20 -44.80 -4.89 -12.01
C GLN A 20 -43.45 -5.39 -11.49
N ALA A 21 -43.48 -6.38 -10.60
CA ALA A 21 -42.25 -6.95 -10.06
C ALA A 21 -41.36 -7.45 -11.20
N GLN A 22 -40.07 -7.14 -11.14
CA GLN A 22 -39.06 -7.56 -12.12
C GLN A 22 -37.95 -8.33 -11.41
N THR A 23 -37.32 -9.27 -12.12
CA THR A 23 -36.13 -9.96 -11.62
C THR A 23 -34.95 -8.99 -11.57
N LEU A 24 -34.31 -8.89 -10.41
CA LEU A 24 -33.13 -8.02 -10.23
C LEU A 24 -31.91 -8.62 -10.93
N ARG A 25 -31.29 -7.84 -11.81
CA ARG A 25 -30.03 -8.19 -12.48
C ARG A 25 -28.82 -7.55 -11.79
N VAL A 26 -27.67 -8.20 -11.93
CA VAL A 26 -26.37 -7.62 -11.60
C VAL A 26 -26.15 -6.38 -12.48
N PRO A 27 -25.70 -5.24 -11.93
CA PRO A 27 -25.34 -4.08 -12.73
C PRO A 27 -24.30 -4.44 -13.81
N GLY A 28 -24.58 -4.08 -15.07
CA GLY A 28 -23.74 -4.45 -16.22
C GLY A 28 -24.05 -5.82 -16.83
N SER A 29 -25.02 -6.56 -16.29
CA SER A 29 -25.55 -7.78 -16.92
C SER A 29 -26.10 -7.47 -18.32
N PRO A 30 -25.74 -8.26 -19.35
CA PRO A 30 -26.26 -8.08 -20.70
C PRO A 30 -27.69 -8.63 -20.86
N TYR A 31 -28.24 -9.29 -19.85
CA TYR A 31 -29.50 -10.02 -19.95
C TYR A 31 -30.72 -9.09 -19.78
N PRO A 32 -31.70 -9.15 -20.71
CA PRO A 32 -32.88 -8.32 -20.62
C PRO A 32 -33.77 -8.67 -19.42
N VAL A 33 -34.56 -7.68 -19.01
CA VAL A 33 -35.51 -7.77 -17.91
C VAL A 33 -36.92 -7.62 -18.47
N SER A 34 -37.80 -8.52 -18.06
CA SER A 34 -39.25 -8.42 -18.31
C SER A 34 -40.02 -8.60 -16.99
N ALA A 35 -41.33 -8.39 -17.03
CA ALA A 35 -42.15 -8.56 -15.84
C ALA A 35 -42.19 -10.03 -15.39
N VAL A 36 -42.19 -10.26 -14.07
CA VAL A 36 -42.42 -11.60 -13.50
C VAL A 36 -43.83 -12.06 -13.91
N PRO A 37 -43.99 -13.28 -14.48
CA PRO A 37 -45.29 -13.80 -14.87
C PRO A 37 -46.14 -14.14 -13.65
N ASP A 38 -47.45 -13.87 -13.69
CA ASP A 38 -48.40 -14.40 -12.67
C ASP A 38 -48.84 -15.83 -13.01
N SER A 39 -48.83 -16.14 -14.31
CA SER A 39 -49.17 -17.44 -14.86
C SER A 39 -48.44 -17.70 -16.17
N VAL A 40 -48.21 -18.96 -16.49
CA VAL A 40 -47.72 -19.42 -17.79
C VAL A 40 -48.61 -20.51 -18.36
N PHE A 41 -48.79 -20.53 -19.67
CA PHE A 41 -49.41 -21.63 -20.40
C PHE A 41 -48.39 -22.74 -20.59
N LEU A 42 -48.71 -23.93 -20.10
CA LEU A 42 -47.91 -25.12 -20.34
C LEU A 42 -48.22 -25.67 -21.73
N THR A 43 -47.19 -26.08 -22.44
CA THR A 43 -47.31 -26.71 -23.77
C THR A 43 -46.50 -28.00 -23.80
N SER A 44 -47.02 -29.04 -24.45
CA SER A 44 -46.32 -30.31 -24.60
C SER A 44 -45.15 -30.21 -25.56
N GLU A 45 -44.28 -31.22 -25.54
CA GLU A 45 -43.20 -31.40 -26.53
C GLU A 45 -43.67 -32.20 -27.76
N ASN A 46 -44.90 -32.72 -27.75
CA ASN A 46 -45.46 -33.57 -28.81
C ASN A 46 -46.02 -32.75 -29.99
N TYR A 47 -45.18 -31.88 -30.53
CA TYR A 47 -45.45 -31.08 -31.72
C TYR A 47 -44.54 -31.48 -32.87
N SER A 48 -44.91 -31.12 -34.09
CA SER A 48 -44.00 -31.20 -35.22
C SER A 48 -42.80 -30.26 -35.02
N VAL A 49 -41.71 -30.50 -35.76
CA VAL A 49 -40.55 -29.57 -35.76
C VAL A 49 -41.00 -28.16 -36.13
N SER A 50 -41.90 -28.05 -37.11
CA SER A 50 -42.42 -26.77 -37.59
C SER A 50 -43.19 -25.99 -36.53
N GLU A 51 -44.06 -26.69 -35.80
CA GLU A 51 -44.78 -26.12 -34.67
C GLU A 51 -43.84 -25.74 -33.52
N ARG A 52 -42.78 -26.51 -33.25
CA ARG A 52 -41.76 -26.13 -32.25
C ARG A 52 -40.98 -24.87 -32.63
N VAL A 53 -40.65 -24.69 -33.92
CA VAL A 53 -40.05 -23.44 -34.44
C VAL A 53 -40.97 -22.24 -34.24
N ALA A 54 -42.26 -22.39 -34.54
CA ALA A 54 -43.23 -21.34 -34.32
C ALA A 54 -43.50 -21.07 -32.83
N LEU A 55 -43.58 -22.13 -32.01
CA LEU A 55 -43.81 -22.05 -30.57
C LEU A 55 -42.68 -21.35 -29.84
N GLN A 56 -41.42 -21.72 -30.10
CA GLN A 56 -40.28 -21.09 -29.42
C GLN A 56 -40.18 -19.60 -29.79
N THR A 57 -40.42 -19.23 -31.05
CA THR A 57 -40.38 -17.81 -31.43
C THR A 57 -41.53 -17.02 -30.84
N LEU A 58 -42.75 -17.59 -30.81
CA LEU A 58 -43.88 -17.01 -30.10
C LEU A 58 -43.56 -16.80 -28.62
N GLN A 59 -43.01 -17.82 -27.95
CA GLN A 59 -42.59 -17.75 -26.55
C GLN A 59 -41.63 -16.59 -26.31
N GLY A 60 -40.59 -16.47 -27.14
CA GLY A 60 -39.58 -15.41 -27.01
C GLY A 60 -40.12 -14.00 -27.25
N VAL A 61 -40.95 -13.81 -28.28
CA VAL A 61 -41.56 -12.51 -28.58
C VAL A 61 -42.49 -12.06 -27.45
N ILE A 62 -43.33 -12.96 -26.93
CA ILE A 62 -44.22 -12.64 -25.81
C ILE A 62 -43.42 -12.31 -24.54
N ALA A 63 -42.35 -13.05 -24.28
CA ALA A 63 -41.47 -12.84 -23.14
C ALA A 63 -40.80 -11.47 -23.10
N GLN A 64 -40.65 -10.76 -24.24
CA GLN A 64 -40.06 -9.40 -24.26
C GLN A 64 -40.81 -8.41 -23.35
N THR A 65 -42.09 -8.65 -23.09
CA THR A 65 -42.91 -7.84 -22.18
C THR A 65 -43.16 -8.54 -20.85
N LYS A 66 -43.68 -9.76 -20.92
CA LYS A 66 -44.01 -10.61 -19.78
C LYS A 66 -44.12 -12.05 -20.28
N PRO A 67 -43.30 -12.99 -19.79
CA PRO A 67 -43.37 -14.39 -20.19
C PRO A 67 -44.77 -14.95 -19.93
N ALA A 68 -45.21 -15.85 -20.81
CA ALA A 68 -46.53 -16.46 -20.68
C ALA A 68 -46.60 -17.89 -21.19
N ILE A 69 -45.50 -18.44 -21.71
CA ILE A 69 -45.45 -19.78 -22.31
C ILE A 69 -44.31 -20.55 -21.64
N LEU A 70 -44.58 -21.80 -21.28
CA LEU A 70 -43.60 -22.73 -20.74
C LEU A 70 -43.78 -24.07 -21.45
N ARG A 71 -42.71 -24.55 -22.07
CA ARG A 71 -42.67 -25.89 -22.63
C ARG A 71 -42.44 -26.92 -21.52
N ASP A 72 -43.19 -28.01 -21.52
CA ASP A 72 -43.11 -29.05 -20.49
C ASP A 72 -41.94 -30.02 -20.75
N LEU A 73 -40.73 -29.54 -20.43
CA LEU A 73 -39.51 -30.32 -20.50
C LEU A 73 -38.69 -30.19 -19.20
N SER A 74 -37.86 -31.20 -18.93
CA SER A 74 -36.79 -31.17 -17.92
C SER A 74 -37.23 -30.79 -16.50
N GLY A 75 -38.50 -31.05 -16.14
CA GLY A 75 -39.02 -30.75 -14.80
C GLY A 75 -39.22 -29.26 -14.52
N HIS A 76 -39.19 -28.40 -15.54
CA HIS A 76 -39.33 -26.95 -15.38
C HIS A 76 -40.68 -26.55 -14.76
N ARG A 77 -41.76 -27.31 -15.00
CA ARG A 77 -43.06 -27.11 -14.36
C ARG A 77 -42.94 -27.00 -12.83
N ALA A 78 -42.27 -27.97 -12.20
CA ALA A 78 -42.14 -28.02 -10.75
C ALA A 78 -41.36 -26.82 -10.19
N LEU A 79 -40.36 -26.33 -10.94
CA LEU A 79 -39.58 -25.14 -10.55
C LEU A 79 -40.41 -23.86 -10.63
N VAL A 80 -41.23 -23.72 -11.68
CA VAL A 80 -42.14 -22.58 -11.88
C VAL A 80 -43.22 -22.57 -10.81
N GLU A 81 -43.80 -23.73 -10.49
CA GLU A 81 -44.78 -23.88 -9.40
C GLU A 81 -44.14 -23.61 -8.03
N LYS A 82 -42.90 -24.08 -7.77
CA LYS A 82 -42.14 -23.79 -6.52
C LYS A 82 -41.91 -22.29 -6.34
N ALA A 83 -41.74 -21.54 -7.43
CA ALA A 83 -41.61 -20.08 -7.43
C ALA A 83 -42.95 -19.34 -7.23
N GLY A 84 -44.08 -20.05 -7.10
CA GLY A 84 -45.41 -19.50 -6.87
C GLY A 84 -46.13 -19.01 -8.13
N ILE A 85 -45.64 -19.37 -9.31
CA ILE A 85 -46.26 -18.99 -10.59
C ILE A 85 -47.31 -20.04 -10.98
N LYS A 86 -48.50 -19.59 -11.40
CA LYS A 86 -49.57 -20.51 -11.80
C LYS A 86 -49.27 -21.14 -13.16
N VAL A 87 -49.46 -22.44 -13.28
CA VAL A 87 -49.34 -23.15 -14.56
C VAL A 87 -50.73 -23.46 -15.10
N ASN A 88 -50.96 -23.16 -16.38
CA ASN A 88 -52.25 -23.32 -17.05
C ASN A 88 -52.12 -24.28 -18.25
N ASP A 89 -52.87 -25.38 -18.22
CA ASP A 89 -52.81 -26.46 -19.22
C ASP A 89 -53.80 -26.27 -20.39
N ALA A 90 -54.50 -25.13 -20.48
CA ALA A 90 -55.57 -24.89 -21.48
C ALA A 90 -55.14 -25.10 -22.94
N TYR A 91 -53.86 -24.93 -23.25
CA TYR A 91 -53.29 -25.10 -24.59
C TYR A 91 -52.26 -26.23 -24.69
N TYR A 92 -52.24 -27.17 -23.73
CA TYR A 92 -51.17 -28.16 -23.59
C TYR A 92 -50.86 -28.95 -24.88
N ASN A 93 -51.87 -29.32 -25.68
CA ASN A 93 -51.69 -29.97 -26.99
C ASN A 93 -52.36 -29.17 -28.13
N ASN A 94 -52.50 -27.85 -27.99
CA ASN A 94 -53.24 -27.00 -28.92
C ASN A 94 -52.43 -25.76 -29.36
N PHE A 95 -51.37 -25.99 -30.15
CA PHE A 95 -50.56 -24.90 -30.70
C PHE A 95 -51.37 -23.91 -31.56
N PRO A 96 -52.24 -24.34 -32.51
CA PRO A 96 -53.06 -23.39 -33.28
C PRO A 96 -53.92 -22.47 -32.41
N GLY A 97 -54.54 -22.99 -31.35
CA GLY A 97 -55.31 -22.19 -30.39
C GLY A 97 -54.44 -21.21 -29.60
N LEU A 98 -53.23 -21.63 -29.19
CA LEU A 98 -52.28 -20.75 -28.50
C LEU A 98 -51.79 -19.62 -29.42
N LEU A 99 -51.49 -19.92 -30.67
CA LEU A 99 -51.08 -18.93 -31.66
C LEU A 99 -52.20 -17.91 -31.91
N ALA A 100 -53.43 -18.36 -32.08
CA ALA A 100 -54.60 -17.50 -32.23
C ALA A 100 -54.84 -16.62 -30.98
N PHE A 101 -54.63 -17.17 -29.79
CA PHE A 101 -54.76 -16.43 -28.52
C PHE A 101 -53.80 -15.22 -28.46
N PHE A 102 -52.58 -15.38 -28.97
CA PHE A 102 -51.58 -14.32 -28.97
C PHE A 102 -51.52 -13.48 -30.25
N ALA A 103 -52.31 -13.82 -31.29
CA ALA A 103 -52.19 -13.21 -32.61
C ALA A 103 -52.34 -11.68 -32.60
N ASN A 104 -53.23 -11.14 -31.77
CA ASN A 104 -53.47 -9.70 -31.64
C ASN A 104 -52.32 -8.92 -30.96
N ARG A 105 -51.32 -9.61 -30.39
CA ARG A 105 -50.11 -9.01 -29.81
C ARG A 105 -48.94 -9.01 -30.79
N LEU A 106 -49.10 -9.63 -31.96
CA LEU A 106 -48.08 -9.78 -32.98
C LEU A 106 -48.35 -8.85 -34.16
N SER A 107 -47.29 -8.38 -34.80
CA SER A 107 -47.36 -7.62 -36.04
C SER A 107 -47.61 -8.51 -37.27
N GLY A 108 -47.32 -9.80 -37.17
CA GLY A 108 -47.54 -10.79 -38.24
C GLY A 108 -46.61 -12.00 -38.13
N TYR A 109 -46.32 -12.65 -39.24
CA TYR A 109 -45.37 -13.78 -39.31
C TYR A 109 -44.33 -13.64 -40.43
N ILE A 110 -43.24 -14.38 -40.28
CA ILE A 110 -42.13 -14.47 -41.24
C ILE A 110 -42.06 -15.91 -41.74
N LEU A 111 -42.24 -16.10 -43.05
CA LEU A 111 -42.28 -17.41 -43.68
C LEU A 111 -40.86 -17.94 -43.93
N CYS A 112 -40.56 -19.16 -43.46
CA CYS A 112 -39.27 -19.83 -43.65
C CYS A 112 -39.46 -21.30 -44.07
N ASN A 113 -38.36 -22.00 -44.34
CA ASN A 113 -38.36 -23.45 -44.48
C ASN A 113 -38.24 -24.13 -43.11
N GLN A 114 -38.42 -25.45 -43.07
CA GLN A 114 -38.47 -26.22 -41.82
C GLN A 114 -37.11 -26.40 -41.14
N LYS A 115 -36.08 -26.76 -41.90
CA LYS A 115 -34.73 -27.10 -41.41
C LYS A 115 -33.63 -26.57 -42.33
N ASP A 116 -33.48 -25.24 -42.39
CA ASP A 116 -32.36 -24.65 -43.13
C ASP A 116 -31.96 -23.27 -42.58
N ARG A 117 -31.08 -22.58 -43.31
CA ARG A 117 -30.58 -21.24 -42.95
C ARG A 117 -31.70 -20.19 -42.89
N SER A 118 -32.79 -20.34 -43.65
CA SER A 118 -33.94 -19.41 -43.60
C SER A 118 -34.66 -19.45 -42.25
N THR A 119 -34.59 -20.57 -41.53
CA THR A 119 -35.16 -20.69 -40.18
C THR A 119 -34.42 -19.77 -39.20
N ASN A 120 -33.08 -19.76 -39.23
CA ASN A 120 -32.27 -18.84 -38.43
C ASN A 120 -32.56 -17.36 -38.77
N VAL A 121 -32.76 -17.06 -40.06
CA VAL A 121 -33.17 -15.71 -40.51
C VAL A 121 -34.50 -15.31 -39.90
N ALA A 122 -35.52 -16.16 -40.00
CA ALA A 122 -36.85 -15.86 -39.48
C ALA A 122 -36.86 -15.70 -37.96
N ILE A 123 -36.12 -16.55 -37.23
CA ILE A 123 -35.97 -16.45 -35.77
C ILE A 123 -35.28 -15.15 -35.37
N SER A 124 -34.19 -14.76 -36.06
CA SER A 124 -33.47 -13.50 -35.77
C SER A 124 -34.39 -12.28 -35.94
N LEU A 125 -35.23 -12.30 -36.98
CA LEU A 125 -36.14 -11.21 -37.29
C LEU A 125 -37.39 -11.18 -36.40
N ALA A 126 -37.84 -12.33 -35.89
CA ALA A 126 -39.03 -12.47 -35.05
C ALA A 126 -39.04 -11.47 -33.89
N GLY A 127 -37.93 -11.38 -33.15
CA GLY A 127 -37.79 -10.51 -31.99
C GLY A 127 -37.80 -9.01 -32.31
N VAL A 128 -37.25 -8.60 -33.46
CA VAL A 128 -37.15 -7.19 -33.85
C VAL A 128 -38.36 -6.70 -34.64
N MET A 129 -39.09 -7.61 -35.29
CA MET A 129 -40.30 -7.31 -36.06
C MET A 129 -41.60 -7.59 -35.30
N ASN A 130 -41.52 -8.06 -34.04
CA ASN A 130 -42.67 -8.49 -33.24
C ASN A 130 -43.52 -9.51 -34.02
N ALA A 131 -42.87 -10.55 -34.54
CA ALA A 131 -43.45 -11.53 -35.45
C ALA A 131 -43.06 -12.96 -35.09
N VAL A 132 -43.80 -13.95 -35.57
CA VAL A 132 -43.49 -15.38 -35.33
C VAL A 132 -42.84 -15.98 -36.58
N ALA A 133 -41.82 -16.83 -36.41
CA ALA A 133 -41.24 -17.59 -37.51
C ALA A 133 -42.15 -18.78 -37.83
N ILE A 134 -42.64 -18.88 -39.07
CA ILE A 134 -43.60 -19.89 -39.50
C ILE A 134 -43.00 -20.68 -40.65
N PRO A 135 -42.65 -21.96 -40.44
CA PRO A 135 -42.29 -22.86 -41.53
C PRO A 135 -43.41 -23.06 -42.53
N ALA A 136 -43.06 -23.18 -43.80
CA ALA A 136 -44.00 -23.15 -44.93
C ALA A 136 -45.09 -24.23 -44.88
N ASP A 137 -44.79 -25.40 -44.32
CA ASP A 137 -45.73 -26.51 -44.16
C ASP A 137 -46.87 -26.21 -43.16
N ILE A 138 -46.71 -25.20 -42.29
CA ILE A 138 -47.73 -24.76 -41.33
C ILE A 138 -48.21 -23.32 -41.55
N GLU A 139 -47.95 -22.72 -42.72
CA GLU A 139 -48.38 -21.34 -43.05
C GLU A 139 -49.89 -21.14 -42.86
N GLN A 140 -50.70 -22.15 -43.20
CA GLN A 140 -52.15 -22.10 -43.05
C GLN A 140 -52.59 -21.95 -41.58
N THR A 141 -51.81 -22.50 -40.64
CA THR A 141 -52.08 -22.32 -39.20
C THR A 141 -51.94 -20.86 -38.78
N ALA A 142 -50.95 -20.14 -39.30
CA ALA A 142 -50.77 -18.71 -39.03
C ALA A 142 -51.87 -17.85 -39.68
N ILE A 143 -52.27 -18.19 -40.91
CA ILE A 143 -53.39 -17.53 -41.61
C ILE A 143 -54.69 -17.71 -40.82
N ASN A 144 -54.97 -18.93 -40.36
CA ASN A 144 -56.17 -19.24 -39.56
C ASN A 144 -56.16 -18.54 -38.19
N ALA A 145 -54.97 -18.28 -37.63
CA ALA A 145 -54.80 -17.48 -36.41
C ALA A 145 -55.00 -15.97 -36.64
N GLY A 146 -55.21 -15.52 -37.88
CA GLY A 146 -55.43 -14.12 -38.24
C GLY A 146 -54.14 -13.31 -38.45
N LEU A 147 -52.98 -13.96 -38.60
CA LEU A 147 -51.71 -13.27 -38.81
C LEU A 147 -51.48 -12.93 -40.29
N THR A 148 -50.86 -11.77 -40.53
CA THR A 148 -50.45 -11.34 -41.86
C THR A 148 -48.98 -11.71 -42.12
N ARG A 149 -48.66 -12.14 -43.35
CA ARG A 149 -47.27 -12.38 -43.75
C ARG A 149 -46.53 -11.06 -43.90
N LEU A 150 -45.50 -10.84 -43.09
CA LEU A 150 -44.65 -9.66 -43.18
C LEU A 150 -43.51 -9.83 -44.18
N LEU A 151 -42.95 -11.04 -44.25
CA LEU A 151 -41.77 -11.35 -45.05
C LEU A 151 -41.73 -12.83 -45.43
N ASP A 152 -41.17 -13.13 -46.60
CA ASP A 152 -40.82 -14.48 -47.03
C ASP A 152 -39.30 -14.57 -47.17
N VAL A 153 -38.68 -15.39 -46.31
CA VAL A 153 -37.22 -15.53 -46.23
C VAL A 153 -36.73 -16.91 -46.68
N ARG A 154 -37.60 -17.74 -47.27
CA ARG A 154 -37.24 -19.12 -47.69
C ARG A 154 -36.04 -19.21 -48.64
N ALA A 155 -35.76 -18.14 -49.39
CA ALA A 155 -34.62 -18.03 -50.30
C ALA A 155 -33.49 -17.12 -49.76
N ARG A 156 -33.46 -16.88 -48.44
CA ARG A 156 -32.50 -15.99 -47.77
C ARG A 156 -31.72 -16.76 -46.71
N ASP A 157 -30.51 -16.28 -46.44
CA ASP A 157 -29.62 -16.79 -45.41
C ASP A 157 -29.26 -15.69 -44.39
N GLU A 158 -28.46 -16.05 -43.41
CA GLU A 158 -28.12 -15.14 -42.30
C GLU A 158 -27.19 -14.00 -42.75
N ALA A 159 -26.45 -14.17 -43.84
CA ALA A 159 -25.67 -13.08 -44.46
C ALA A 159 -26.61 -12.00 -45.01
N TRP A 160 -27.69 -12.40 -45.69
CA TRP A 160 -28.74 -11.49 -46.11
C TRP A 160 -29.40 -10.78 -44.92
N ALA A 161 -29.68 -11.51 -43.83
CA ALA A 161 -30.28 -10.93 -42.63
C ALA A 161 -29.39 -9.85 -42.02
N LEU A 162 -28.07 -10.08 -41.90
CA LEU A 162 -27.12 -9.08 -41.40
C LEU A 162 -27.05 -7.85 -42.32
N ALA A 163 -26.99 -8.05 -43.63
CA ALA A 163 -26.86 -6.95 -44.58
C ALA A 163 -28.07 -6.00 -44.55
N ASN A 164 -29.27 -6.52 -44.28
CA ASN A 164 -30.51 -5.73 -44.35
C ASN A 164 -31.03 -5.28 -42.97
N TYR A 165 -30.77 -6.06 -41.91
CA TYR A 165 -31.36 -5.85 -40.58
C TYR A 165 -30.33 -5.86 -39.45
N GLY A 166 -29.03 -5.95 -39.75
CA GLY A 166 -27.97 -6.10 -38.75
C GLY A 166 -27.91 -4.99 -37.69
N ASN A 167 -28.45 -3.79 -37.99
CA ASN A 167 -28.55 -2.68 -37.03
C ASN A 167 -29.66 -2.86 -35.98
N LEU A 168 -30.63 -3.75 -36.23
CA LEU A 168 -31.75 -4.02 -35.31
C LEU A 168 -31.41 -5.10 -34.28
N PHE A 169 -30.47 -6.00 -34.61
CA PHE A 169 -30.08 -7.10 -33.72
C PHE A 169 -29.20 -6.61 -32.57
N SER A 170 -29.32 -7.26 -31.42
CA SER A 170 -28.49 -7.01 -30.24
C SER A 170 -27.00 -7.05 -30.58
N LYS A 171 -26.23 -6.14 -29.98
CA LYS A 171 -24.75 -6.14 -30.02
C LYS A 171 -24.13 -6.74 -28.75
N GLN A 172 -24.96 -7.15 -27.79
CA GLN A 172 -24.54 -7.78 -26.53
C GLN A 172 -24.79 -9.30 -26.51
N ILE A 173 -25.74 -9.78 -27.31
CA ILE A 173 -26.14 -11.19 -27.35
C ILE A 173 -26.27 -11.65 -28.80
N ALA A 174 -25.70 -12.80 -29.10
CA ALA A 174 -25.85 -13.53 -30.36
C ALA A 174 -26.09 -15.02 -30.09
N THR A 175 -26.63 -15.75 -31.06
CA THR A 175 -26.92 -17.18 -30.92
C THR A 175 -26.25 -17.97 -32.04
N TYR A 176 -25.36 -18.89 -31.69
CA TYR A 176 -24.72 -19.81 -32.62
C TYR A 176 -25.50 -21.12 -32.62
N GLN A 177 -26.43 -21.28 -33.58
CA GLN A 177 -27.41 -22.37 -33.57
C GLN A 177 -27.48 -23.08 -34.92
N GLN A 178 -27.27 -24.39 -34.91
CA GLN A 178 -27.50 -25.25 -36.07
C GLN A 178 -28.98 -25.27 -36.44
N SER A 179 -29.28 -25.09 -37.73
CA SER A 179 -30.65 -25.05 -38.25
C SER A 179 -31.01 -26.18 -39.20
N SER A 180 -30.05 -27.04 -39.59
CA SER A 180 -30.32 -28.20 -40.47
C SER A 180 -30.64 -29.51 -39.73
N ASP A 181 -30.55 -29.54 -38.41
CA ASP A 181 -30.89 -30.72 -37.59
C ASP A 181 -31.91 -30.38 -36.48
N ASP A 182 -32.11 -31.29 -35.53
CA ASP A 182 -33.14 -31.12 -34.48
C ASP A 182 -32.88 -29.95 -33.52
N ARG A 183 -31.65 -29.43 -33.48
CA ARG A 183 -31.30 -28.22 -32.72
C ARG A 183 -32.08 -26.99 -33.15
N VAL A 184 -32.65 -26.98 -34.37
CA VAL A 184 -33.54 -25.91 -34.83
C VAL A 184 -34.75 -25.70 -33.90
N SER A 185 -35.11 -26.70 -33.07
CA SER A 185 -36.22 -26.64 -32.10
C SER A 185 -35.87 -25.94 -30.77
N PHE A 186 -34.65 -25.40 -30.64
CA PHE A 186 -34.10 -24.84 -29.41
C PHE A 186 -33.48 -23.45 -29.66
N MET A 187 -33.25 -22.72 -28.56
CA MET A 187 -32.68 -21.36 -28.51
C MET A 187 -33.45 -20.23 -29.19
N GLY A 188 -34.38 -20.50 -30.10
CA GLY A 188 -35.15 -19.48 -30.80
C GLY A 188 -36.06 -18.65 -29.89
N ASP A 189 -36.48 -19.19 -28.73
CA ASP A 189 -37.17 -18.41 -27.71
C ASP A 189 -36.27 -17.34 -27.10
N TYR A 190 -35.03 -17.70 -26.76
CA TYR A 190 -34.09 -16.75 -26.19
C TYR A 190 -33.56 -15.77 -27.25
N SER A 191 -33.34 -16.23 -28.48
CA SER A 191 -32.96 -15.37 -29.61
C SER A 191 -34.00 -14.30 -29.88
N ALA A 192 -35.28 -14.68 -29.97
CA ALA A 192 -36.36 -13.72 -30.16
C ALA A 192 -36.53 -12.80 -28.94
N TYR A 193 -36.40 -13.31 -27.71
CA TYR A 193 -36.49 -12.51 -26.48
C TYR A 193 -35.39 -11.44 -26.39
N THR A 194 -34.15 -11.81 -26.71
CA THR A 194 -32.97 -10.94 -26.61
C THR A 194 -32.72 -10.12 -27.87
N LYS A 195 -33.52 -10.32 -28.93
CA LYS A 195 -33.32 -9.74 -30.26
C LYS A 195 -31.94 -10.10 -30.83
N ALA A 196 -31.46 -11.30 -30.53
CA ALA A 196 -30.16 -11.77 -30.96
C ALA A 196 -30.16 -12.12 -32.44
N PHE A 197 -29.00 -11.95 -33.07
CA PHE A 197 -28.74 -12.54 -34.37
C PHE A 197 -28.42 -14.03 -34.17
N GLN A 198 -29.24 -14.90 -34.74
CA GLN A 198 -29.06 -16.35 -34.73
C GLN A 198 -28.48 -16.83 -36.06
N PHE A 199 -27.40 -17.61 -36.01
CA PHE A 199 -26.68 -18.04 -37.20
C PHE A 199 -25.99 -19.39 -37.05
N TRP A 200 -25.66 -20.01 -38.18
CA TRP A 200 -24.78 -21.18 -38.25
C TRP A 200 -23.66 -21.01 -39.29
N ASP A 201 -22.47 -21.45 -38.92
CA ASP A 201 -21.35 -21.69 -39.84
C ASP A 201 -20.72 -23.05 -39.52
N ASN A 202 -20.28 -23.76 -40.55
CA ASN A 202 -19.63 -25.08 -40.40
C ASN A 202 -18.18 -24.99 -39.92
N SER A 203 -17.62 -23.78 -39.89
CA SER A 203 -16.29 -23.49 -39.36
C SER A 203 -16.38 -22.33 -38.36
N PRO A 204 -15.63 -22.38 -37.25
CA PRO A 204 -15.56 -21.26 -36.31
C PRO A 204 -15.00 -19.99 -36.94
N THR A 205 -14.22 -20.13 -38.02
CA THR A 205 -13.63 -19.03 -38.80
C THR A 205 -14.36 -18.81 -40.13
N GLY A 206 -15.55 -19.38 -40.30
CA GLY A 206 -16.33 -19.19 -41.52
C GLY A 206 -16.84 -17.75 -41.68
N SER A 207 -17.32 -17.44 -42.88
CA SER A 207 -17.68 -16.07 -43.27
C SER A 207 -18.81 -15.47 -42.43
N ILE A 208 -19.82 -16.26 -42.04
CA ILE A 208 -20.93 -15.73 -41.24
C ILE A 208 -20.53 -15.65 -39.77
N ALA A 209 -19.73 -16.61 -39.26
CA ALA A 209 -19.20 -16.57 -37.91
C ALA A 209 -18.34 -15.32 -37.69
N ASN A 210 -17.37 -15.06 -38.59
CA ASN A 210 -16.57 -13.84 -38.55
C ASN A 210 -17.41 -12.56 -38.65
N SER A 211 -18.45 -12.55 -39.48
CA SER A 211 -19.38 -11.41 -39.59
C SER A 211 -20.16 -11.19 -38.29
N ALA A 212 -20.59 -12.28 -37.64
CA ALA A 212 -21.24 -12.24 -36.34
C ALA A 212 -20.28 -11.74 -35.25
N TYR A 213 -19.05 -12.23 -35.18
CA TYR A 213 -18.07 -11.81 -34.16
C TYR A 213 -17.70 -10.34 -34.29
N ASN A 214 -17.41 -9.87 -35.50
CA ASN A 214 -16.90 -8.52 -35.74
C ASN A 214 -17.94 -7.40 -35.48
N ARG A 215 -19.24 -7.72 -35.40
CA ARG A 215 -20.29 -6.73 -35.11
C ARG A 215 -20.61 -6.55 -33.62
N MET A 216 -20.16 -7.48 -32.78
CA MET A 216 -20.51 -7.48 -31.36
C MET A 216 -19.64 -6.50 -30.59
N ASN A 217 -20.16 -6.02 -29.47
CA ASN A 217 -19.35 -5.26 -28.52
C ASN A 217 -18.47 -6.20 -27.71
N LYS A 218 -17.39 -5.66 -27.14
CA LYS A 218 -16.61 -6.35 -26.12
C LYS A 218 -17.49 -6.72 -24.92
N GLY A 219 -17.27 -7.91 -24.36
CA GLY A 219 -18.08 -8.48 -23.28
C GLY A 219 -19.41 -9.08 -23.74
N ALA A 220 -19.67 -9.15 -25.05
CA ALA A 220 -20.86 -9.82 -25.57
C ALA A 220 -20.84 -11.33 -25.28
N THR A 221 -22.02 -11.88 -25.05
CA THR A 221 -22.22 -13.29 -24.72
C THR A 221 -22.94 -13.99 -25.88
N PHE A 222 -22.34 -15.06 -26.38
CA PHE A 222 -22.94 -15.97 -27.33
C PHE A 222 -23.70 -17.06 -26.58
N PHE A 223 -24.81 -17.50 -27.15
CA PHE A 223 -25.54 -18.69 -26.71
C PHE A 223 -25.53 -19.72 -27.84
N GLY A 224 -25.90 -20.96 -27.54
CA GLY A 224 -25.76 -22.08 -28.46
C GLY A 224 -24.36 -22.70 -28.41
N TRP A 225 -23.92 -23.29 -29.52
CA TRP A 225 -22.64 -23.98 -29.64
C TRP A 225 -22.13 -23.95 -31.08
N GLY A 226 -20.83 -23.79 -31.26
CA GLY A 226 -20.20 -23.80 -32.58
C GLY A 226 -19.99 -25.21 -33.16
N PRO A 227 -19.36 -25.32 -34.35
CA PRO A 227 -19.09 -26.60 -35.01
C PRO A 227 -18.06 -27.47 -34.29
N GLU A 228 -17.16 -26.86 -33.51
CA GLU A 228 -16.20 -27.52 -32.63
C GLU A 228 -15.86 -26.60 -31.45
N GLU A 229 -15.33 -27.17 -30.36
CA GLU A 229 -15.13 -26.46 -29.10
C GLU A 229 -13.98 -25.44 -29.15
N TYR A 230 -12.74 -25.93 -29.32
CA TYR A 230 -11.53 -25.14 -29.11
C TYR A 230 -11.50 -23.88 -29.97
N GLY A 231 -11.69 -24.00 -31.27
CA GLY A 231 -11.62 -22.84 -32.17
C GLY A 231 -12.84 -21.92 -32.02
N THR A 232 -14.03 -22.42 -31.66
CA THR A 232 -15.16 -21.52 -31.35
C THR A 232 -14.86 -20.67 -30.12
N VAL A 233 -14.41 -21.30 -29.02
CA VAL A 233 -14.08 -20.63 -27.77
C VAL A 233 -12.91 -19.67 -27.97
N GLU A 234 -11.87 -20.09 -28.69
CA GLU A 234 -10.71 -19.25 -29.01
C GLU A 234 -11.09 -18.02 -29.82
N GLN A 235 -11.87 -18.16 -30.91
CA GLN A 235 -12.25 -17.02 -31.75
C GLN A 235 -13.09 -15.98 -31.00
N LEU A 236 -13.98 -16.44 -30.12
CA LEU A 236 -14.75 -15.53 -29.26
C LEU A 236 -13.84 -14.83 -28.23
N SER A 237 -12.93 -15.57 -27.62
CA SER A 237 -11.99 -15.04 -26.61
C SER A 237 -11.07 -13.96 -27.19
N LEU A 238 -10.52 -14.19 -28.39
CA LEU A 238 -9.69 -13.22 -29.13
C LEU A 238 -10.42 -11.92 -29.46
N LYS A 239 -11.76 -11.93 -29.42
CA LYS A 239 -12.62 -10.78 -29.65
C LYS A 239 -13.23 -10.22 -28.37
N SER A 240 -12.75 -10.67 -27.21
CA SER A 240 -13.22 -10.28 -25.88
C SER A 240 -14.69 -10.64 -25.65
N MET A 241 -15.09 -11.82 -26.11
CA MET A 241 -16.45 -12.36 -25.99
C MET A 241 -16.40 -13.74 -25.36
N SER A 242 -17.56 -14.28 -25.03
CA SER A 242 -17.70 -15.59 -24.41
C SER A 242 -18.93 -16.33 -24.92
N ILE A 243 -19.02 -17.61 -24.63
CA ILE A 243 -20.17 -18.45 -24.99
C ILE A 243 -20.78 -19.12 -23.76
N ILE A 244 -22.09 -19.32 -23.78
CA ILE A 244 -22.82 -20.17 -22.84
C ILE A 244 -23.35 -21.36 -23.65
N PRO A 245 -22.78 -22.57 -23.48
CA PRO A 245 -23.27 -23.76 -24.16
C PRO A 245 -24.74 -23.98 -23.83
N SER A 246 -25.58 -23.90 -24.86
CA SER A 246 -27.04 -23.89 -24.72
C SER A 246 -27.78 -24.34 -25.98
N ASP A 247 -27.15 -25.02 -26.93
CA ASP A 247 -27.75 -25.36 -28.23
C ASP A 247 -28.94 -26.34 -28.13
N TRP A 248 -29.12 -26.97 -26.96
CA TRP A 248 -30.28 -27.80 -26.61
C TRP A 248 -31.14 -27.20 -25.47
N ALA A 249 -30.92 -25.93 -25.13
CA ALA A 249 -31.69 -25.26 -24.09
C ALA A 249 -33.05 -24.76 -24.61
N ALA A 250 -34.08 -24.93 -23.78
CA ALA A 250 -35.41 -24.38 -24.02
C ALA A 250 -35.89 -23.62 -22.78
N ASN A 251 -36.96 -22.83 -22.97
CA ASN A 251 -37.58 -22.01 -21.93
C ASN A 251 -36.70 -20.91 -21.33
N MET A 252 -35.54 -20.59 -21.90
CA MET A 252 -34.63 -19.60 -21.31
C MET A 252 -35.28 -18.22 -21.21
N SER A 253 -36.12 -17.85 -22.18
CA SER A 253 -36.86 -16.58 -22.15
C SER A 253 -37.84 -16.50 -20.97
N THR A 254 -38.46 -17.62 -20.60
CA THR A 254 -39.33 -17.74 -19.44
C THR A 254 -38.54 -17.86 -18.14
N LEU A 255 -37.63 -18.83 -18.04
CA LEU A 255 -36.87 -19.16 -16.83
C LEU A 255 -36.02 -18.01 -16.31
N SER A 256 -35.48 -17.17 -17.21
CA SER A 256 -34.73 -15.97 -16.82
C SER A 256 -35.54 -14.96 -16.01
N ASN A 257 -36.87 -15.06 -16.04
CA ASN A 257 -37.79 -14.15 -15.37
C ASN A 257 -38.58 -14.84 -14.24
N ILE A 258 -38.31 -16.12 -13.98
CA ILE A 258 -38.85 -16.82 -12.81
C ILE A 258 -37.91 -16.58 -11.62
N PRO A 259 -38.36 -15.88 -10.56
CA PRO A 259 -37.51 -15.60 -9.41
C PRO A 259 -37.23 -16.89 -8.61
N ALA A 260 -36.09 -16.92 -7.93
CA ALA A 260 -35.86 -17.90 -6.86
C ALA A 260 -36.75 -17.56 -5.65
N LYS A 261 -37.08 -18.57 -4.84
CA LYS A 261 -37.84 -18.35 -3.59
C LYS A 261 -36.97 -17.62 -2.55
N THR A 262 -35.69 -17.96 -2.50
CA THR A 262 -34.69 -17.38 -1.62
C THR A 262 -34.15 -16.09 -2.22
N LYS A 263 -34.15 -15.00 -1.43
CA LYS A 263 -33.70 -13.69 -1.89
C LYS A 263 -32.18 -13.57 -2.01
N VAL A 264 -31.43 -14.35 -1.24
CA VAL A 264 -29.97 -14.38 -1.22
C VAL A 264 -29.53 -15.84 -1.16
N PHE A 265 -28.84 -16.31 -2.18
CA PHE A 265 -28.30 -17.66 -2.17
C PHE A 265 -27.24 -17.80 -1.08
N LYS A 266 -27.25 -18.94 -0.40
CA LYS A 266 -26.22 -19.35 0.56
C LYS A 266 -26.01 -20.85 0.40
N GLN A 267 -24.88 -21.23 -0.16
CA GLN A 267 -24.56 -22.65 -0.37
C GLN A 267 -23.79 -23.27 0.82
N LYS A 268 -23.34 -22.45 1.78
CA LYS A 268 -22.60 -22.94 2.94
C LYS A 268 -22.68 -22.03 4.17
N GLU A 269 -22.39 -22.64 5.31
CA GLU A 269 -22.13 -21.95 6.57
C GLU A 269 -20.71 -21.33 6.58
N PRO A 270 -20.44 -20.32 7.43
CA PRO A 270 -19.11 -19.70 7.57
C PRO A 270 -18.01 -20.74 7.85
N ILE A 271 -16.89 -20.61 7.13
CA ILE A 271 -15.77 -21.57 7.15
C ILE A 271 -15.12 -21.61 8.52
N LYS A 272 -15.32 -22.70 9.31
CA LYS A 272 -14.53 -23.08 10.50
C LYS A 272 -13.06 -23.31 10.13
N PRO A 273 -12.08 -23.00 10.99
CA PRO A 273 -10.70 -23.40 10.72
C PRO A 273 -10.69 -24.91 10.51
N PHE A 274 -10.18 -25.35 9.37
CA PHE A 274 -10.10 -26.77 9.08
C PHE A 274 -8.93 -27.37 9.85
N GLU A 275 -9.07 -28.64 10.23
CA GLU A 275 -8.00 -29.37 10.90
C GLU A 275 -6.79 -29.49 9.96
N VAL A 276 -5.59 -29.11 10.41
CA VAL A 276 -4.35 -29.37 9.69
C VAL A 276 -3.83 -30.74 10.11
N LYS A 277 -3.81 -31.70 9.17
CA LYS A 277 -3.22 -33.03 9.38
C LYS A 277 -1.87 -33.09 8.67
N THR A 278 -0.81 -33.38 9.40
CA THR A 278 0.53 -33.62 8.83
C THR A 278 0.66 -35.04 8.31
N GLY A 279 1.54 -35.27 7.35
CA GLY A 279 1.83 -36.62 6.84
C GLY A 279 0.71 -37.21 5.98
N VAL A 280 -0.17 -36.37 5.44
CA VAL A 280 -1.21 -36.78 4.48
C VAL A 280 -1.06 -36.07 3.15
N HIS A 281 -1.46 -36.73 2.06
CA HIS A 281 -1.68 -36.12 0.75
C HIS A 281 -3.12 -35.62 0.66
N THR A 282 -3.34 -34.35 0.31
CA THR A 282 -4.68 -33.75 0.29
C THR A 282 -5.24 -33.74 -1.13
N VAL A 283 -6.47 -34.25 -1.31
CA VAL A 283 -7.11 -34.42 -2.61
C VAL A 283 -8.44 -33.67 -2.66
N CYS A 284 -8.69 -32.97 -3.76
CA CYS A 284 -9.97 -32.33 -4.05
C CYS A 284 -10.51 -32.82 -5.40
N PHE A 285 -11.69 -33.43 -5.40
CA PHE A 285 -12.41 -33.83 -6.61
C PHE A 285 -13.38 -32.74 -7.04
N VAL A 286 -13.44 -32.46 -8.34
CA VAL A 286 -14.33 -31.45 -8.93
C VAL A 286 -15.01 -32.00 -10.18
N ILE A 287 -16.33 -32.03 -10.17
CA ILE A 287 -17.16 -32.35 -11.34
C ILE A 287 -17.13 -31.18 -12.34
N THR A 288 -16.86 -31.50 -13.59
CA THR A 288 -16.62 -30.58 -14.72
C THR A 288 -17.92 -30.20 -15.47
N ASP A 289 -17.78 -29.37 -16.51
CA ASP A 289 -18.82 -28.95 -17.48
C ASP A 289 -19.97 -28.11 -16.91
N GLY A 290 -19.76 -27.45 -15.78
CA GLY A 290 -20.74 -26.56 -15.17
C GLY A 290 -20.98 -25.24 -15.89
N ASP A 291 -20.15 -24.88 -16.86
CA ASP A 291 -20.40 -23.79 -17.80
C ASP A 291 -21.55 -24.11 -18.76
N ASN A 292 -21.79 -25.41 -19.03
CA ASN A 292 -22.81 -25.90 -19.94
C ASN A 292 -24.22 -25.76 -19.32
N VAL A 293 -24.92 -24.69 -19.69
CA VAL A 293 -26.24 -24.38 -19.15
C VAL A 293 -27.30 -25.36 -19.64
N GLN A 294 -27.18 -25.97 -20.81
CA GLN A 294 -28.21 -26.95 -21.25
C GLN A 294 -28.27 -28.17 -20.31
N TRP A 295 -27.12 -28.62 -19.79
CA TRP A 295 -27.05 -29.70 -18.81
C TRP A 295 -27.72 -29.29 -17.50
N LEU A 296 -27.44 -28.07 -17.03
CA LEU A 296 -27.97 -27.54 -15.78
C LEU A 296 -29.47 -27.24 -15.84
N LEU A 297 -30.02 -27.00 -17.03
CA LEU A 297 -31.45 -26.91 -17.27
C LEU A 297 -32.12 -28.29 -17.39
N GLY A 298 -31.37 -29.39 -17.28
CA GLY A 298 -31.90 -30.76 -17.25
C GLY A 298 -32.16 -31.36 -18.62
N SER A 299 -31.48 -30.91 -19.68
CA SER A 299 -31.57 -31.54 -21.02
C SER A 299 -30.87 -32.90 -21.12
N HIS A 300 -30.06 -33.26 -20.12
CA HIS A 300 -29.34 -34.54 -20.03
C HIS A 300 -29.46 -35.11 -18.61
N ASP A 301 -29.30 -36.43 -18.49
CA ASP A 301 -29.66 -37.22 -17.33
C ASP A 301 -28.84 -36.88 -16.06
N ASN A 302 -29.44 -36.08 -15.18
CA ASN A 302 -28.89 -35.73 -13.85
C ASN A 302 -29.03 -36.88 -12.83
N ILE A 303 -29.59 -38.04 -13.19
CA ILE A 303 -29.88 -39.15 -12.26
C ILE A 303 -28.60 -39.65 -11.59
N ASN A 304 -27.53 -39.91 -12.35
CA ASN A 304 -26.29 -40.49 -11.81
C ASN A 304 -25.37 -39.48 -11.11
N ASN A 305 -25.74 -38.19 -11.14
CA ASN A 305 -24.91 -37.10 -10.61
C ASN A 305 -25.66 -36.29 -9.55
N TRP A 306 -26.30 -35.18 -9.93
CA TRP A 306 -26.95 -34.29 -8.97
C TRP A 306 -28.08 -34.95 -8.18
N ASN A 307 -28.79 -35.92 -8.79
CA ASN A 307 -29.83 -36.69 -8.12
C ASN A 307 -29.31 -38.01 -7.52
N ASN A 308 -28.02 -38.32 -7.63
CA ASN A 308 -27.45 -39.53 -7.04
C ASN A 308 -27.36 -39.36 -5.52
N PRO A 309 -27.97 -40.25 -4.71
CA PRO A 309 -27.94 -40.13 -3.26
C PRO A 309 -26.51 -40.26 -2.68
N ALA A 310 -25.60 -41.01 -3.33
CA ALA A 310 -24.21 -41.16 -2.88
C ALA A 310 -23.48 -39.81 -2.78
N ARG A 311 -23.91 -38.82 -3.57
CA ARG A 311 -23.37 -37.46 -3.54
C ARG A 311 -23.38 -36.85 -2.14
N ALA A 312 -24.42 -37.16 -1.36
CA ALA A 312 -24.63 -36.60 -0.04
C ALA A 312 -23.56 -37.06 0.98
N HIS A 313 -22.82 -38.11 0.65
CA HIS A 313 -21.81 -38.80 1.47
C HIS A 313 -20.36 -38.53 1.03
N VAL A 314 -20.15 -37.69 0.01
CA VAL A 314 -18.82 -37.41 -0.56
C VAL A 314 -18.45 -35.92 -0.43
N ASN A 315 -17.17 -35.65 -0.19
CA ASN A 315 -16.60 -34.31 -0.32
C ASN A 315 -16.32 -34.00 -1.80
N LEU A 316 -17.12 -33.13 -2.42
CA LEU A 316 -17.12 -32.96 -3.88
C LEU A 316 -17.33 -31.50 -4.30
N GLY A 317 -16.51 -31.03 -5.24
CA GLY A 317 -16.73 -29.77 -5.94
C GLY A 317 -17.61 -29.96 -7.17
N TRP A 318 -18.41 -28.95 -7.48
CA TRP A 318 -19.24 -28.92 -8.67
C TRP A 318 -19.06 -27.59 -9.39
N THR A 319 -18.62 -27.65 -10.65
CA THR A 319 -18.64 -26.46 -11.48
C THR A 319 -20.10 -26.05 -11.78
N ILE A 320 -20.37 -24.75 -11.81
CA ILE A 320 -21.67 -24.19 -12.21
C ILE A 320 -21.48 -22.77 -12.77
N SER A 321 -22.20 -22.41 -13.83
CA SER A 321 -22.16 -21.06 -14.37
C SER A 321 -22.82 -20.08 -13.40
N PRO A 322 -22.11 -19.06 -12.89
CA PRO A 322 -22.70 -17.96 -12.11
C PRO A 322 -23.84 -17.25 -12.86
N SER A 323 -23.81 -17.26 -14.21
CA SER A 323 -24.88 -16.66 -15.01
C SER A 323 -26.23 -17.36 -14.84
N LEU A 324 -26.24 -18.63 -14.43
CA LEU A 324 -27.48 -19.35 -14.16
C LEU A 324 -28.31 -18.71 -13.04
N ALA A 325 -27.67 -18.05 -12.07
CA ALA A 325 -28.33 -17.26 -11.04
C ALA A 325 -29.13 -16.05 -11.59
N GLU A 326 -28.95 -15.72 -12.87
CA GLU A 326 -29.74 -14.73 -13.60
C GLU A 326 -30.58 -15.34 -14.72
N LEU A 327 -30.02 -16.29 -15.46
CA LEU A 327 -30.66 -16.92 -16.61
C LEU A 327 -31.74 -17.93 -16.22
N ALA A 328 -31.65 -18.52 -15.04
CA ALA A 328 -32.69 -19.38 -14.48
C ALA A 328 -32.56 -19.44 -12.93
N PRO A 329 -32.91 -18.36 -12.21
CA PRO A 329 -32.68 -18.27 -10.76
C PRO A 329 -33.31 -19.42 -9.96
N ALA A 330 -34.53 -19.86 -10.32
CA ALA A 330 -35.19 -21.00 -9.68
C ALA A 330 -34.48 -22.34 -9.95
N VAL A 331 -33.80 -22.48 -11.10
CA VAL A 331 -32.95 -23.64 -11.38
C VAL A 331 -31.66 -23.57 -10.55
N TYR A 332 -31.03 -22.40 -10.47
CA TYR A 332 -29.84 -22.20 -9.63
C TYR A 332 -30.12 -22.55 -8.15
N GLU A 333 -31.27 -22.13 -7.62
CA GLU A 333 -31.71 -22.45 -6.26
C GLU A 333 -31.74 -23.97 -5.98
N LYS A 334 -32.16 -24.79 -6.95
CA LYS A 334 -32.15 -26.26 -6.80
C LYS A 334 -30.75 -26.79 -6.49
N TYR A 335 -29.71 -26.25 -7.14
CA TYR A 335 -28.33 -26.70 -6.92
C TYR A 335 -27.77 -26.22 -5.58
N VAL A 336 -28.16 -25.03 -5.15
CA VAL A 336 -27.86 -24.55 -3.78
C VAL A 336 -28.50 -25.46 -2.74
N ASP A 337 -29.79 -25.81 -2.90
CA ASP A 337 -30.50 -26.73 -2.00
C ASP A 337 -29.82 -28.11 -1.95
N ASN A 338 -29.29 -28.61 -3.08
CA ASN A 338 -28.54 -29.87 -3.13
C ASN A 338 -27.24 -29.82 -2.31
N CYS A 339 -26.54 -28.68 -2.31
CA CYS A 339 -25.35 -28.49 -1.49
C CYS A 339 -25.65 -28.44 0.02
N LEU A 340 -26.84 -27.96 0.40
CA LEU A 340 -27.27 -27.89 1.80
C LEU A 340 -27.80 -29.23 2.35
N THR A 341 -27.96 -30.24 1.49
CA THR A 341 -28.51 -31.55 1.84
C THR A 341 -27.45 -32.65 1.76
N THR A 342 -26.45 -32.58 2.64
CA THR A 342 -25.33 -33.54 2.74
C THR A 342 -25.06 -33.91 4.21
N PRO A 343 -25.55 -35.05 4.73
CA PRO A 343 -25.49 -35.35 6.17
C PRO A 343 -24.08 -35.63 6.68
N ASP A 344 -23.22 -36.22 5.86
CA ASP A 344 -21.86 -36.69 6.18
C ASP A 344 -20.83 -36.42 5.08
N GLY A 345 -21.27 -36.02 3.88
CA GLY A 345 -20.42 -35.42 2.85
C GLY A 345 -20.43 -33.88 2.88
N ARG A 346 -19.73 -33.27 1.91
CA ARG A 346 -19.69 -31.82 1.76
C ARG A 346 -19.55 -31.40 0.30
N ASN A 347 -20.60 -30.81 -0.24
CA ASN A 347 -20.67 -30.43 -1.65
C ASN A 347 -20.54 -28.91 -1.81
N VAL A 348 -19.66 -28.46 -2.71
CA VAL A 348 -19.39 -27.02 -2.90
C VAL A 348 -19.49 -26.66 -4.38
N LEU A 349 -20.33 -25.68 -4.68
CA LEU A 349 -20.40 -25.05 -6.00
C LEU A 349 -19.21 -24.11 -6.20
N ILE A 350 -18.58 -24.22 -7.36
CA ILE A 350 -17.54 -23.31 -7.84
C ILE A 350 -17.94 -22.77 -9.22
N ALA A 351 -17.52 -21.56 -9.57
CA ALA A 351 -17.82 -21.00 -10.89
C ALA A 351 -17.19 -21.87 -11.99
N GLY A 352 -17.99 -22.26 -12.98
CA GLY A 352 -17.55 -23.07 -14.12
C GLY A 352 -16.63 -22.29 -15.08
N PRO A 353 -16.02 -22.99 -16.05
CA PRO A 353 -15.01 -22.41 -16.92
C PRO A 353 -15.57 -21.31 -17.84
N SER A 354 -14.93 -20.15 -17.99
CA SER A 354 -13.83 -19.60 -17.18
C SER A 354 -14.34 -18.43 -16.33
N GLY A 355 -15.51 -18.60 -15.71
CA GLY A 355 -16.20 -17.57 -14.95
C GLY A 355 -17.70 -17.58 -15.22
N LYS A 356 -18.25 -16.43 -15.66
CA LYS A 356 -19.71 -16.27 -15.88
C LYS A 356 -20.19 -17.03 -17.13
N SER A 357 -19.26 -17.41 -17.99
CA SER A 357 -19.46 -18.01 -19.31
C SER A 357 -18.11 -18.59 -19.77
N TYR A 358 -18.13 -19.39 -20.82
CA TYR A 358 -16.96 -20.08 -21.31
C TYR A 358 -16.17 -19.24 -22.32
N PHE A 359 -14.88 -19.08 -22.03
CA PHE A 359 -13.86 -18.43 -22.86
C PHE A 359 -12.48 -18.88 -22.36
N PHE A 360 -11.45 -18.69 -23.18
CA PHE A 360 -10.04 -18.89 -22.86
C PHE A 360 -9.45 -17.57 -22.39
N PRO A 361 -9.23 -17.37 -21.07
CA PRO A 361 -8.78 -16.09 -20.56
C PRO A 361 -7.43 -15.64 -21.12
N GLY A 362 -6.49 -16.56 -21.39
CA GLY A 362 -5.22 -16.24 -22.04
C GLY A 362 -5.30 -15.82 -23.51
N ARG A 363 -6.47 -15.95 -24.13
CA ARG A 363 -6.74 -15.43 -25.48
C ARG A 363 -7.44 -14.07 -25.45
N MET A 364 -7.92 -13.62 -24.29
CA MET A 364 -8.59 -12.33 -24.13
C MET A 364 -7.58 -11.23 -23.77
N PRO A 365 -7.67 -10.02 -24.36
CA PRO A 365 -6.83 -8.90 -23.94
C PRO A 365 -6.98 -8.57 -22.45
N ASP A 366 -5.87 -8.39 -21.72
CA ASP A 366 -5.84 -8.21 -20.25
C ASP A 366 -6.83 -7.16 -19.71
N ALA A 367 -6.95 -6.02 -20.38
CA ALA A 367 -7.85 -4.93 -19.96
C ALA A 367 -9.34 -5.32 -20.07
N ASP A 368 -9.66 -6.16 -21.05
CA ASP A 368 -11.01 -6.68 -21.24
C ASP A 368 -11.27 -7.82 -20.25
N LEU A 369 -10.27 -8.69 -20.00
CA LEU A 369 -10.32 -9.73 -18.98
C LEU A 369 -10.52 -9.16 -17.56
N GLU A 370 -9.86 -8.05 -17.22
CA GLU A 370 -10.10 -7.27 -16.00
C GLU A 370 -11.57 -6.83 -15.88
N THR A 371 -12.13 -6.29 -16.96
CA THR A 371 -13.51 -5.80 -16.98
C THR A 371 -14.49 -6.96 -16.80
N GLU A 372 -14.24 -8.07 -17.49
CA GLU A 372 -14.99 -9.31 -17.37
C GLU A 372 -14.90 -9.89 -15.95
N SER A 373 -13.71 -9.87 -15.32
CA SER A 373 -13.50 -10.34 -13.95
C SER A 373 -14.25 -9.50 -12.91
N LYS A 374 -14.37 -8.18 -13.11
CA LYS A 374 -15.20 -7.32 -12.24
C LYS A 374 -16.68 -7.64 -12.34
N LEU A 375 -17.17 -7.92 -13.55
CA LEU A 375 -18.55 -8.34 -13.74
C LEU A 375 -18.77 -9.72 -13.09
N LEU A 376 -17.85 -10.66 -13.32
CA LEU A 376 -17.84 -11.97 -12.68
C LEU A 376 -17.90 -11.89 -11.16
N ASN A 377 -17.10 -11.02 -10.53
CA ASN A 377 -17.12 -10.79 -9.08
C ASN A 377 -18.52 -10.49 -8.55
N SER A 378 -19.31 -9.70 -9.29
CA SER A 378 -20.68 -9.35 -8.92
C SER A 378 -21.66 -10.51 -9.12
N TYR A 379 -21.47 -11.31 -10.17
CA TYR A 379 -22.23 -12.54 -10.38
C TYR A 379 -21.93 -13.58 -9.30
N MET A 380 -20.66 -13.79 -8.96
CA MET A 380 -20.24 -14.71 -7.90
C MET A 380 -20.77 -14.29 -6.54
N LYS A 381 -20.78 -12.99 -6.22
CA LYS A 381 -21.42 -12.48 -5.00
C LYS A 381 -22.91 -12.82 -4.94
N LYS A 382 -23.63 -12.64 -6.06
CA LYS A 382 -25.06 -13.00 -6.15
C LYS A 382 -25.28 -14.49 -6.02
N ALA A 383 -24.40 -15.29 -6.60
CA ALA A 383 -24.45 -16.75 -6.66
C ALA A 383 -23.86 -17.45 -5.40
N ASP A 384 -23.28 -16.70 -4.47
CA ASP A 384 -22.52 -17.21 -3.30
C ASP A 384 -21.32 -18.11 -3.69
N LEU A 385 -20.64 -17.79 -4.79
CA LEU A 385 -19.47 -18.54 -5.28
C LEU A 385 -18.18 -17.84 -4.87
N ARG A 386 -17.11 -18.62 -4.62
CA ARG A 386 -15.81 -18.11 -4.16
C ARG A 386 -14.60 -18.62 -4.94
N ILE A 387 -14.74 -19.69 -5.70
CA ILE A 387 -13.66 -20.31 -6.48
C ILE A 387 -14.07 -20.29 -7.95
N VAL A 388 -13.13 -19.99 -8.84
CA VAL A 388 -13.35 -20.03 -10.29
C VAL A 388 -12.57 -21.17 -10.90
N ASN A 389 -13.23 -22.06 -11.62
CA ASN A 389 -12.57 -22.99 -12.51
C ASN A 389 -12.25 -22.27 -13.82
N ILE A 390 -11.03 -22.45 -14.32
CA ILE A 390 -10.54 -21.91 -15.57
C ILE A 390 -10.22 -23.10 -16.47
N ILE A 391 -10.72 -23.06 -17.70
CA ILE A 391 -10.18 -23.86 -18.81
C ILE A 391 -9.54 -22.87 -19.78
N ASP A 392 -8.31 -23.15 -20.17
CA ASP A 392 -7.56 -22.27 -21.07
C ASP A 392 -6.68 -23.09 -22.04
N ALA A 393 -6.20 -22.42 -23.07
CA ALA A 393 -5.24 -22.98 -24.00
C ALA A 393 -3.94 -23.39 -23.29
N ASP A 394 -3.31 -24.48 -23.72
CA ASP A 394 -2.12 -25.04 -23.06
C ASP A 394 -0.89 -24.12 -23.18
N ASP A 395 -0.84 -23.28 -24.21
CA ASP A 395 0.21 -22.28 -24.45
C ASP A 395 -0.07 -20.93 -23.78
N SER A 396 -1.14 -20.84 -22.98
CA SER A 396 -1.54 -19.61 -22.27
C SER A 396 -0.53 -19.23 -21.18
N ASP A 397 -0.08 -17.98 -21.21
CA ASP A 397 0.71 -17.32 -20.16
C ASP A 397 -0.16 -16.53 -19.17
N ASN A 398 -1.48 -16.77 -19.17
CA ASN A 398 -2.48 -15.99 -18.45
C ASN A 398 -2.09 -15.70 -16.98
N ASP A 399 -1.99 -14.41 -16.67
CA ASP A 399 -1.79 -13.89 -15.33
C ASP A 399 -3.09 -14.01 -14.50
N PRO A 400 -3.10 -14.78 -13.41
CA PRO A 400 -4.29 -14.97 -12.59
C PRO A 400 -4.73 -13.69 -11.86
N SER A 401 -3.94 -12.60 -11.89
CA SER A 401 -4.23 -11.35 -11.20
C SER A 401 -5.58 -10.74 -11.55
N SER A 402 -6.04 -10.87 -12.80
CA SER A 402 -7.32 -10.32 -13.24
C SER A 402 -8.52 -10.85 -12.45
N TYR A 403 -8.52 -12.14 -12.17
CA TYR A 403 -9.51 -12.78 -11.33
C TYR A 403 -9.20 -12.59 -9.84
N LEU A 404 -7.98 -12.89 -9.41
CA LEU A 404 -7.66 -13.03 -7.99
C LEU A 404 -7.66 -11.69 -7.23
N LYS A 405 -7.57 -10.55 -7.91
CA LYS A 405 -7.75 -9.24 -7.27
C LYS A 405 -9.19 -8.93 -6.87
N GLN A 406 -10.16 -9.68 -7.37
CA GLN A 406 -11.57 -9.43 -7.05
C GLN A 406 -11.92 -10.01 -5.67
N ASP A 407 -12.65 -9.25 -4.86
CA ASP A 407 -12.90 -9.60 -3.45
C ASP A 407 -13.65 -10.93 -3.24
N ASN A 408 -14.57 -11.30 -4.14
CA ASN A 408 -15.33 -12.55 -4.03
C ASN A 408 -14.67 -13.75 -4.71
N ILE A 409 -13.43 -13.61 -5.19
CA ILE A 409 -12.67 -14.71 -5.79
C ILE A 409 -11.51 -15.06 -4.86
N ASP A 410 -11.58 -16.22 -4.21
CA ASP A 410 -10.60 -16.68 -3.22
C ASP A 410 -9.52 -17.57 -3.83
N ALA A 411 -9.81 -18.23 -4.96
CA ALA A 411 -8.86 -19.08 -5.68
C ALA A 411 -9.31 -19.35 -7.14
N LEU A 412 -8.35 -19.76 -7.97
CA LEU A 412 -8.60 -20.36 -9.27
C LEU A 412 -8.25 -21.85 -9.26
N PHE A 413 -9.05 -22.65 -9.92
CA PHE A 413 -8.76 -24.04 -10.28
C PHE A 413 -8.48 -24.09 -11.77
N TYR A 414 -7.24 -24.31 -12.17
CA TYR A 414 -6.78 -24.10 -13.55
C TYR A 414 -6.59 -25.41 -14.29
N TYR A 415 -7.32 -25.57 -15.39
CA TYR A 415 -7.29 -26.73 -16.27
C TYR A 415 -6.74 -26.35 -17.65
N SER A 416 -5.73 -27.08 -18.09
CA SER A 416 -5.14 -26.99 -19.43
C SER A 416 -5.97 -27.82 -20.42
N TYR A 417 -6.55 -27.19 -21.43
CA TYR A 417 -7.49 -27.84 -22.35
C TYR A 417 -6.89 -29.07 -23.07
N GLY A 418 -5.79 -28.91 -23.78
CA GLY A 418 -5.22 -29.96 -24.65
C GLY A 418 -4.49 -31.07 -23.87
N ALA A 419 -4.07 -30.79 -22.63
CA ALA A 419 -3.46 -31.76 -21.73
C ALA A 419 -4.45 -32.43 -20.75
N ASN A 420 -5.72 -32.57 -21.17
CA ASN A 420 -6.78 -33.23 -20.40
C ASN A 420 -6.88 -32.73 -18.94
N TYR A 421 -6.74 -31.42 -18.76
CA TYR A 421 -6.78 -30.69 -17.48
C TYR A 421 -5.59 -30.93 -16.53
N THR A 422 -4.54 -31.62 -16.97
CA THR A 422 -3.40 -32.03 -16.12
C THR A 422 -2.06 -31.37 -16.45
N GLY A 423 -1.99 -30.54 -17.49
CA GLY A 423 -0.74 -29.96 -18.02
C GLY A 423 -0.01 -29.00 -17.08
N ARG A 424 -0.68 -28.53 -16.02
CA ARG A 424 -0.03 -27.74 -14.96
C ARG A 424 0.56 -28.59 -13.83
N HIS A 425 0.35 -29.90 -13.83
CA HIS A 425 0.96 -30.85 -12.89
C HIS A 425 0.81 -30.47 -11.40
N GLY A 426 -0.29 -29.83 -11.02
CA GLY A 426 -0.51 -29.37 -9.65
C GLY A 426 0.31 -28.14 -9.23
N GLN A 427 0.85 -27.37 -10.19
CA GLN A 427 1.50 -26.07 -9.94
C GLN A 427 0.55 -25.13 -9.21
N ILE A 428 1.08 -24.37 -8.25
CA ILE A 428 0.33 -23.36 -7.50
C ILE A 428 0.97 -22.00 -7.74
N ASP A 429 0.28 -21.19 -8.53
CA ASP A 429 0.62 -19.78 -8.74
C ASP A 429 -0.17 -18.90 -7.76
N TRP A 430 0.26 -17.66 -7.60
CA TRP A 430 -0.09 -16.88 -6.42
C TRP A 430 -0.31 -15.41 -6.76
N TYR A 431 -1.47 -14.87 -6.39
CA TYR A 431 -1.73 -13.42 -6.34
C TYR A 431 -2.09 -12.98 -4.91
N ASN A 432 -1.32 -12.08 -4.30
CA ASN A 432 -1.36 -11.67 -2.88
C ASN A 432 -1.39 -12.76 -1.80
N ASP A 433 -2.56 -13.35 -1.50
CA ASP A 433 -2.77 -14.47 -0.59
C ASP A 433 -3.71 -15.56 -1.16
N LYS A 434 -4.15 -15.39 -2.42
CA LYS A 434 -5.08 -16.27 -3.15
C LYS A 434 -4.37 -17.15 -4.20
N PRO A 435 -4.60 -18.49 -4.22
CA PRO A 435 -3.93 -19.40 -5.15
C PRO A 435 -4.64 -19.55 -6.49
N SER A 436 -3.87 -19.76 -7.54
CA SER A 436 -4.28 -20.41 -8.78
C SER A 436 -3.67 -21.81 -8.81
N ILE A 437 -4.51 -22.84 -8.75
CA ILE A 437 -4.12 -24.23 -8.50
C ILE A 437 -4.34 -25.04 -9.78
N GLY A 438 -3.26 -25.52 -10.38
CA GLY A 438 -3.30 -26.37 -11.55
C GLY A 438 -3.92 -27.74 -11.26
N GLY A 439 -4.69 -28.28 -12.20
CA GLY A 439 -5.08 -29.68 -12.18
C GLY A 439 -3.85 -30.59 -12.19
N ARG A 440 -3.88 -31.64 -11.36
CA ARG A 440 -2.77 -32.62 -11.26
C ARG A 440 -3.13 -33.95 -11.90
N TYR A 441 -4.35 -34.42 -11.64
CA TYR A 441 -4.88 -35.67 -12.20
C TYR A 441 -6.29 -35.47 -12.72
N THR A 442 -6.79 -36.46 -13.47
CA THR A 442 -8.16 -36.49 -13.95
C THR A 442 -8.76 -37.86 -13.67
N LEU A 443 -10.09 -37.90 -13.53
CA LEU A 443 -10.92 -39.09 -13.60
C LEU A 443 -11.78 -38.95 -14.86
N TRP A 444 -11.29 -39.52 -15.97
CA TRP A 444 -11.88 -39.32 -17.30
C TRP A 444 -11.78 -40.58 -18.18
N GLY A 445 -12.93 -41.09 -18.61
CA GLY A 445 -13.02 -42.10 -19.67
C GLY A 445 -12.03 -43.25 -19.49
N THR A 446 -11.29 -43.58 -20.55
CA THR A 446 -10.23 -44.60 -20.50
C THR A 446 -8.88 -44.07 -20.03
N LEU A 447 -8.70 -42.75 -19.88
CA LEU A 447 -7.45 -42.14 -19.42
C LEU A 447 -7.12 -42.55 -17.98
N SER A 448 -8.15 -42.75 -17.17
CA SER A 448 -8.04 -43.12 -15.77
C SER A 448 -9.30 -43.83 -15.29
N SER A 449 -9.12 -44.95 -14.59
CA SER A 449 -10.15 -45.61 -13.79
C SER A 449 -10.02 -45.23 -12.30
N PRO A 450 -11.08 -45.43 -11.49
CA PRO A 450 -11.01 -45.26 -10.03
C PRO A 450 -9.81 -45.97 -9.39
N GLN A 451 -9.54 -47.22 -9.82
CA GLN A 451 -8.39 -47.99 -9.34
C GLN A 451 -7.04 -47.36 -9.73
N SER A 452 -6.87 -46.96 -10.99
CA SER A 452 -5.60 -46.38 -11.45
C SER A 452 -5.29 -45.04 -10.79
N LEU A 453 -6.32 -44.22 -10.56
CA LEU A 453 -6.18 -42.94 -9.89
C LEU A 453 -5.87 -43.11 -8.40
N ALA A 454 -6.57 -44.02 -7.71
CA ALA A 454 -6.28 -44.34 -6.31
C ALA A 454 -4.83 -44.81 -6.12
N ASN A 455 -4.30 -45.62 -7.05
CA ASN A 455 -2.89 -46.04 -7.02
C ASN A 455 -1.92 -44.85 -7.09
N GLN A 456 -2.21 -43.85 -7.94
CA GLN A 456 -1.39 -42.65 -8.07
C GLN A 456 -1.46 -41.79 -6.81
N LEU A 457 -2.67 -41.53 -6.31
CA LEU A 457 -2.89 -40.71 -5.11
C LEU A 457 -2.25 -41.32 -3.85
N ASN A 458 -2.25 -42.66 -3.74
CA ASN A 458 -1.61 -43.37 -2.63
C ASN A 458 -0.08 -43.27 -2.62
N GLN A 459 0.53 -42.94 -3.76
CA GLN A 459 1.99 -42.79 -3.91
C GLN A 459 2.43 -41.31 -3.89
N ALA A 460 1.49 -40.37 -3.87
CA ALA A 460 1.78 -38.96 -3.93
C ALA A 460 2.42 -38.43 -2.62
N SER A 461 3.13 -37.32 -2.72
CA SER A 461 3.82 -36.71 -1.58
C SER A 461 2.85 -36.35 -0.46
N THR A 462 3.21 -36.64 0.77
CA THR A 462 2.43 -36.28 1.97
C THR A 462 2.96 -35.01 2.66
N ASN A 463 3.90 -34.31 2.02
CA ASN A 463 4.45 -33.07 2.54
C ASN A 463 3.47 -31.91 2.32
N ILE A 464 2.69 -31.61 3.36
CA ILE A 464 1.71 -30.51 3.34
C ILE A 464 2.33 -29.12 3.16
N ASN A 465 3.64 -28.97 3.31
CA ASN A 465 4.36 -27.71 3.09
C ASN A 465 4.96 -27.61 1.67
N SER A 466 4.57 -28.51 0.77
CA SER A 466 4.90 -28.47 -0.66
C SER A 466 3.63 -28.52 -1.49
N ALA A 467 3.64 -27.91 -2.68
CA ALA A 467 2.56 -28.05 -3.68
C ALA A 467 2.33 -29.53 -4.07
N ASP A 468 3.36 -30.38 -3.98
CA ASP A 468 3.24 -31.82 -4.22
C ASP A 468 2.41 -32.56 -3.17
N GLY A 469 2.14 -31.93 -2.02
CA GLY A 469 1.21 -32.40 -1.00
C GLY A 469 -0.26 -32.35 -1.41
N TYR A 470 -0.57 -31.78 -2.58
CA TYR A 470 -1.93 -31.45 -2.99
C TYR A 470 -2.25 -31.91 -4.42
N SER A 471 -3.41 -32.55 -4.59
CA SER A 471 -3.97 -32.93 -5.89
C SER A 471 -5.35 -32.34 -6.11
N LEU A 472 -5.46 -31.43 -7.07
CA LEU A 472 -6.72 -31.07 -7.69
C LEU A 472 -7.03 -32.09 -8.79
N VAL A 473 -8.20 -32.73 -8.71
CA VAL A 473 -8.62 -33.79 -9.62
C VAL A 473 -9.93 -33.40 -10.32
N SER A 474 -9.89 -33.26 -11.63
CA SER A 474 -11.09 -33.08 -12.45
C SER A 474 -11.82 -34.41 -12.66
N VAL A 475 -13.14 -34.41 -12.57
CA VAL A 475 -14.00 -35.56 -12.84
C VAL A 475 -14.85 -35.24 -14.06
N HIS A 476 -14.60 -35.96 -15.16
CA HIS A 476 -15.23 -35.70 -16.46
C HIS A 476 -16.65 -36.26 -16.51
N ILE A 477 -17.63 -35.36 -16.47
CA ILE A 477 -19.03 -35.69 -16.18
C ILE A 477 -19.69 -36.61 -17.22
N TRP A 478 -19.23 -36.57 -18.47
CA TRP A 478 -19.79 -37.38 -19.55
C TRP A 478 -19.30 -38.83 -19.56
N SER A 479 -18.31 -39.15 -18.73
CA SER A 479 -17.71 -40.49 -18.70
C SER A 479 -17.60 -41.08 -17.30
N ARG A 480 -17.86 -40.27 -16.27
CA ARG A 480 -17.68 -40.58 -14.87
C ARG A 480 -18.78 -39.93 -14.06
N ASP A 481 -19.15 -40.58 -12.97
CA ASP A 481 -20.21 -40.11 -12.08
C ASP A 481 -19.76 -40.13 -10.61
N VAL A 482 -20.71 -39.89 -9.71
CA VAL A 482 -20.47 -39.86 -8.27
C VAL A 482 -20.06 -41.24 -7.73
N ASP A 483 -20.55 -42.33 -8.33
CA ASP A 483 -20.23 -43.68 -7.88
C ASP A 483 -18.77 -44.03 -8.23
N ASP A 484 -18.27 -43.58 -9.39
CA ASP A 484 -16.85 -43.69 -9.74
C ASP A 484 -15.95 -42.94 -8.74
N VAL A 485 -16.36 -41.75 -8.30
CA VAL A 485 -15.62 -40.98 -7.28
C VAL A 485 -15.61 -41.74 -5.96
N GLN A 486 -16.76 -42.26 -5.51
CA GLN A 486 -16.87 -43.04 -4.29
C GLN A 486 -16.02 -44.32 -4.35
N ASP A 487 -16.01 -45.04 -5.49
CA ASP A 487 -15.15 -46.22 -5.68
C ASP A 487 -13.67 -45.86 -5.59
N CYS A 488 -13.26 -44.71 -6.15
CA CYS A 488 -11.88 -44.22 -6.02
C CYS A 488 -11.54 -43.97 -4.55
N ILE A 489 -12.42 -43.27 -3.82
CA ILE A 489 -12.22 -42.93 -2.39
C ILE A 489 -12.09 -44.19 -1.54
N ASN A 490 -12.92 -45.21 -1.79
CA ASN A 490 -12.89 -46.48 -1.06
C ASN A 490 -11.57 -47.27 -1.24
N ARG A 491 -10.76 -46.92 -2.25
CA ARG A 491 -9.46 -47.54 -2.56
C ARG A 491 -8.26 -46.73 -2.05
N LEU A 492 -8.49 -45.57 -1.44
CA LEU A 492 -7.42 -44.72 -0.92
C LEU A 492 -6.83 -45.28 0.38
N GLY A 493 -5.52 -45.13 0.54
CA GLY A 493 -4.79 -45.51 1.74
C GLY A 493 -4.98 -44.49 2.87
N PRO A 494 -4.55 -44.83 4.11
CA PRO A 494 -4.80 -44.01 5.30
C PRO A 494 -4.11 -42.64 5.29
N ASN A 495 -3.10 -42.45 4.41
CA ASN A 495 -2.35 -41.21 4.29
C ASN A 495 -2.90 -40.28 3.20
N VAL A 496 -4.07 -40.56 2.62
CA VAL A 496 -4.73 -39.67 1.66
C VAL A 496 -5.99 -39.10 2.30
N ARG A 497 -6.14 -37.78 2.23
CA ARG A 497 -7.29 -37.04 2.78
C ARG A 497 -8.07 -36.37 1.66
N VAL A 498 -9.34 -36.72 1.53
CA VAL A 498 -10.25 -36.11 0.56
C VAL A 498 -11.03 -34.97 1.22
N VAL A 499 -10.97 -33.79 0.61
CA VAL A 499 -11.57 -32.55 1.14
C VAL A 499 -12.36 -31.82 0.06
N ALA A 500 -13.31 -30.99 0.50
CA ALA A 500 -14.08 -30.14 -0.39
C ALA A 500 -13.25 -28.93 -0.90
N PRO A 501 -13.64 -28.29 -2.02
CA PRO A 501 -12.86 -27.22 -2.66
C PRO A 501 -12.37 -26.07 -1.78
N ASP A 502 -13.21 -25.52 -0.90
CA ASP A 502 -12.82 -24.39 -0.05
C ASP A 502 -11.95 -24.82 1.14
N GLU A 503 -12.09 -26.04 1.65
CA GLU A 503 -11.13 -26.63 2.59
C GLU A 503 -9.77 -26.84 1.92
N PHE A 504 -9.76 -27.33 0.68
CA PHE A 504 -8.56 -27.50 -0.13
C PHE A 504 -7.80 -26.17 -0.30
N VAL A 505 -8.50 -25.11 -0.71
CA VAL A 505 -7.95 -23.75 -0.85
C VAL A 505 -7.45 -23.22 0.50
N TRP A 506 -8.21 -23.42 1.58
CA TRP A 506 -7.81 -22.98 2.91
C TRP A 506 -6.51 -23.65 3.37
N LEU A 507 -6.39 -24.97 3.20
CA LEU A 507 -5.19 -25.73 3.57
C LEU A 507 -3.96 -25.28 2.75
N ILE A 508 -4.14 -25.02 1.46
CA ILE A 508 -3.08 -24.48 0.58
C ILE A 508 -2.63 -23.10 1.06
N ARG A 509 -3.56 -22.17 1.31
CA ARG A 509 -3.24 -20.82 1.82
C ARG A 509 -2.53 -20.89 3.17
N LYS A 510 -3.00 -21.77 4.06
CA LYS A 510 -2.47 -21.94 5.41
C LYS A 510 -1.04 -22.50 5.40
N ASN A 511 -0.77 -23.52 4.59
CA ASN A 511 0.48 -24.27 4.66
C ASN A 511 1.55 -23.77 3.69
N LEU A 512 1.15 -23.17 2.55
CA LEU A 512 2.09 -22.80 1.48
C LEU A 512 2.31 -21.28 1.33
N ARG A 513 1.33 -20.42 1.64
CA ARG A 513 1.45 -18.95 1.42
C ARG A 513 2.11 -18.20 2.57
N ASN A 514 2.22 -18.79 3.76
CA ASN A 514 2.47 -18.02 4.98
C ASN A 514 1.51 -16.80 5.07
N LEU A 515 0.19 -17.03 5.13
CA LEU A 515 -0.74 -16.03 5.70
C LEU A 515 -0.08 -15.42 6.94
N PRO A 516 -0.33 -14.13 7.31
CA PRO A 516 0.29 -13.49 8.47
C PRO A 516 -0.29 -14.09 9.77
N ALA A 517 -0.04 -15.38 9.96
CA ALA A 517 -0.04 -16.06 11.22
C ALA A 517 0.90 -15.23 12.05
N GLY A 518 0.30 -14.44 12.94
CA GLY A 518 1.10 -13.58 13.74
C GLY A 518 2.09 -14.42 14.56
N THR A 519 3.20 -13.81 14.92
CA THR A 519 4.16 -14.42 15.86
C THR A 519 3.80 -14.04 17.29
N GLY A 520 2.51 -13.81 17.52
CA GLY A 520 1.96 -13.35 18.78
C GLY A 520 2.42 -14.23 19.93
N ASN A 521 2.75 -13.56 21.02
CA ASN A 521 3.20 -14.19 22.25
C ASN A 521 2.08 -14.33 23.28
N GLY A 522 0.88 -13.79 23.00
CA GLY A 522 -0.25 -13.73 23.92
C GLY A 522 -0.59 -12.29 24.31
N LEU A 523 -1.46 -12.14 25.32
CA LEU A 523 -1.76 -10.85 25.94
C LEU A 523 -1.08 -10.75 27.31
N LYS A 524 -0.70 -9.53 27.71
CA LYS A 524 -0.31 -9.28 29.10
C LYS A 524 -1.55 -9.50 29.97
N ALA A 525 -1.46 -10.37 30.97
CA ALA A 525 -2.51 -10.67 31.92
C ALA A 525 -2.11 -10.15 33.30
N GLU A 526 -2.99 -9.37 33.91
CA GLU A 526 -2.84 -8.81 35.25
C GLU A 526 -3.91 -9.43 36.15
N TYR A 527 -3.48 -10.17 37.17
CA TYR A 527 -4.37 -10.92 38.06
C TYR A 527 -4.53 -10.21 39.40
N TYR A 528 -5.78 -9.93 39.77
CA TYR A 528 -6.12 -9.14 40.94
C TYR A 528 -6.95 -9.96 41.92
N ALA A 529 -6.66 -9.80 43.22
CA ALA A 529 -7.56 -10.29 44.27
C ALA A 529 -8.67 -9.27 44.52
N GLY A 530 -9.92 -9.64 44.26
CA GLY A 530 -11.13 -8.82 44.33
C GLY A 530 -11.84 -8.64 42.97
N TYR A 531 -13.18 -8.53 42.98
CA TYR A 531 -13.99 -8.30 41.77
C TYR A 531 -13.71 -6.93 41.11
N HIS A 532 -13.49 -5.89 41.93
CA HIS A 532 -13.23 -4.50 41.50
C HIS A 532 -12.22 -3.75 42.41
N LYS A 533 -11.35 -4.45 43.17
CA LYS A 533 -10.47 -3.78 44.15
C LYS A 533 -9.02 -4.29 44.04
N ASP A 534 -8.15 -3.38 43.60
CA ASP A 534 -7.07 -3.59 42.62
C ASP A 534 -5.74 -4.12 43.19
N VAL A 535 -5.78 -5.13 44.07
CA VAL A 535 -4.53 -5.72 44.57
C VAL A 535 -3.95 -6.65 43.51
N LEU A 536 -3.11 -6.10 42.64
CA LEU A 536 -2.32 -6.87 41.67
C LEU A 536 -1.46 -7.89 42.42
N LYS A 537 -1.63 -9.17 42.11
CA LYS A 537 -0.84 -10.26 42.70
C LYS A 537 0.35 -10.60 41.83
N TYR A 538 0.10 -10.80 40.56
CA TYR A 538 1.14 -11.12 39.59
C TYR A 538 0.70 -10.74 38.18
N THR A 539 1.70 -10.65 37.30
CA THR A 539 1.52 -10.43 35.87
C THR A 539 2.14 -11.57 35.10
N GLN A 540 1.50 -12.00 34.03
CA GLN A 540 2.10 -12.95 33.09
C GLN A 540 1.67 -12.64 31.66
N THR A 541 2.07 -13.51 30.73
CA THR A 541 1.56 -13.48 29.36
C THR A 541 0.70 -14.71 29.13
N ASP A 542 -0.59 -14.50 28.90
CA ASP A 542 -1.51 -15.57 28.57
C ASP A 542 -1.56 -15.77 27.07
N ALA A 543 -1.40 -17.03 26.65
CA ALA A 543 -1.37 -17.38 25.23
C ALA A 543 -2.65 -16.94 24.51
N ASN A 544 -3.81 -17.12 25.12
CA ASN A 544 -5.13 -16.73 24.64
C ASN A 544 -6.06 -16.53 25.84
N VAL A 545 -7.23 -15.94 25.64
CA VAL A 545 -8.28 -15.84 26.67
C VAL A 545 -9.33 -16.91 26.38
N ASP A 546 -9.12 -18.09 26.94
CA ASP A 546 -9.97 -19.27 26.77
C ASP A 546 -9.89 -20.13 28.03
N PHE A 547 -10.42 -19.59 29.14
CA PHE A 547 -10.26 -20.15 30.47
C PHE A 547 -11.58 -20.66 31.04
N ASP A 548 -11.53 -21.83 31.68
CA ASP A 548 -12.58 -22.38 32.51
C ASP A 548 -11.93 -22.87 33.82
N TRP A 549 -12.22 -22.17 34.92
CA TRP A 549 -11.72 -22.49 36.24
C TRP A 549 -12.72 -23.30 37.07
N GLY A 550 -13.90 -23.63 36.51
CA GLY A 550 -15.03 -24.20 37.25
C GLY A 550 -15.31 -23.38 38.51
N THR A 551 -15.50 -24.05 39.64
CA THR A 551 -15.70 -23.39 40.94
C THR A 551 -14.41 -22.86 41.61
N GLY A 552 -13.32 -22.69 40.85
CA GLY A 552 -12.00 -22.33 41.33
C GLY A 552 -11.47 -21.00 40.77
N SER A 553 -10.15 -20.80 40.82
CA SER A 553 -9.50 -19.59 40.32
C SER A 553 -8.13 -19.92 39.69
N PRO A 554 -7.52 -18.98 38.93
CA PRO A 554 -6.23 -19.19 38.26
C PRO A 554 -5.09 -19.60 39.21
N ASP A 555 -5.08 -19.05 40.43
CA ASP A 555 -4.16 -19.38 41.51
C ASP A 555 -4.86 -19.13 42.85
N GLN A 556 -5.42 -20.21 43.41
CA GLN A 556 -6.19 -20.15 44.64
C GLN A 556 -5.37 -19.65 45.85
N ALA A 557 -4.05 -19.84 45.88
CA ALA A 557 -3.22 -19.41 46.99
C ALA A 557 -3.05 -17.88 47.02
N GLN A 558 -2.99 -17.26 45.84
CA GLN A 558 -2.81 -15.82 45.71
C GLN A 558 -4.12 -15.04 45.58
N LEU A 559 -5.14 -15.62 44.95
CA LEU A 559 -6.39 -14.96 44.58
C LEU A 559 -7.58 -15.39 45.46
N GLY A 560 -7.53 -16.56 46.10
CA GLY A 560 -8.70 -17.18 46.73
C GLY A 560 -9.60 -17.89 45.70
N VAL A 561 -10.68 -18.54 46.16
CA VAL A 561 -11.59 -19.34 45.30
C VAL A 561 -12.57 -18.47 44.53
N ASN A 562 -13.06 -17.40 45.15
CA ASN A 562 -14.02 -16.45 44.59
C ASN A 562 -13.46 -15.04 44.73
N GLN A 563 -14.16 -14.04 44.17
CA GLN A 563 -13.81 -12.62 44.28
C GLN A 563 -12.41 -12.33 43.72
N PHE A 564 -12.22 -12.56 42.42
CA PHE A 564 -11.00 -12.18 41.70
C PHE A 564 -11.32 -11.51 40.36
N SER A 565 -10.33 -10.88 39.73
CA SER A 565 -10.48 -10.28 38.41
C SER A 565 -9.20 -10.39 37.60
N VAL A 566 -9.35 -10.32 36.28
CA VAL A 566 -8.23 -10.39 35.34
C VAL A 566 -8.37 -9.28 34.30
N LYS A 567 -7.27 -8.58 34.04
CA LYS A 567 -7.18 -7.63 32.91
C LYS A 567 -6.18 -8.16 31.89
N TRP A 568 -6.66 -8.45 30.68
CA TRP A 568 -5.82 -8.73 29.52
C TRP A 568 -5.64 -7.47 28.68
N SER A 569 -4.40 -7.16 28.31
CA SER A 569 -4.06 -6.02 27.45
C SER A 569 -2.98 -6.37 26.43
N GLY A 570 -3.08 -5.78 25.25
CA GLY A 570 -2.12 -5.98 24.17
C GLY A 570 -2.69 -5.57 22.82
N GLN A 571 -2.38 -6.34 21.78
CA GLN A 571 -2.88 -6.12 20.44
C GLN A 571 -3.39 -7.41 19.80
N VAL A 572 -4.38 -7.29 18.92
CA VAL A 572 -4.90 -8.35 18.07
C VAL A 572 -4.56 -8.07 16.60
N GLN A 573 -4.17 -9.10 15.84
CA GLN A 573 -3.84 -8.99 14.41
C GLN A 573 -4.78 -9.89 13.58
N PRO A 574 -5.64 -9.34 12.71
CA PRO A 574 -6.54 -10.13 11.87
C PRO A 574 -5.78 -10.81 10.72
N LEU A 575 -6.28 -11.96 10.30
CA LEU A 575 -5.77 -12.68 9.12
C LEU A 575 -6.29 -12.08 7.81
N TYR A 576 -7.42 -11.36 7.85
CA TYR A 576 -8.14 -10.86 6.68
C TYR A 576 -8.52 -9.38 6.88
N SER A 577 -8.75 -8.65 5.78
CA SER A 577 -9.17 -7.24 5.81
C SER A 577 -10.69 -7.15 5.69
N GLU A 578 -11.40 -7.27 6.81
CA GLU A 578 -12.84 -7.49 6.84
C GLU A 578 -13.50 -6.90 8.10
N PRO A 579 -14.84 -6.79 8.15
CA PRO A 579 -15.57 -6.63 9.40
C PRO A 579 -15.43 -7.87 10.29
N TYR A 580 -14.88 -7.69 11.50
CA TYR A 580 -14.75 -8.73 12.52
C TYR A 580 -15.78 -8.56 13.63
N THR A 581 -16.42 -9.64 14.02
CA THR A 581 -17.29 -9.75 15.20
C THR A 581 -16.55 -10.48 16.30
N PHE A 582 -16.39 -9.84 17.47
CA PHE A 582 -15.88 -10.45 18.69
C PHE A 582 -17.03 -11.04 19.50
N HIS A 583 -16.79 -12.18 20.15
CA HIS A 583 -17.75 -12.89 20.99
C HIS A 583 -17.07 -13.21 22.32
N VAL A 584 -17.67 -12.81 23.44
CA VAL A 584 -17.17 -13.12 24.79
C VAL A 584 -18.21 -13.95 25.52
N TYR A 585 -17.88 -15.21 25.79
CA TYR A 585 -18.69 -16.12 26.62
C TYR A 585 -18.04 -16.20 27.99
N SER A 586 -18.72 -15.71 29.02
CA SER A 586 -18.16 -15.62 30.37
C SER A 586 -19.23 -15.78 31.45
N ASP A 587 -18.76 -16.23 32.60
CA ASP A 587 -19.40 -16.20 33.90
C ASP A 587 -18.33 -15.74 34.91
N ASP A 588 -18.40 -14.57 35.55
CA ASP A 588 -19.46 -13.55 35.45
C ASP A 588 -19.24 -12.50 34.30
N GLY A 589 -18.87 -11.28 34.66
CA GLY A 589 -19.00 -10.05 33.86
C GLY A 589 -17.73 -9.66 33.12
N VAL A 590 -17.89 -8.96 32.00
CA VAL A 590 -16.79 -8.57 31.10
C VAL A 590 -16.93 -7.17 30.49
N LYS A 591 -15.79 -6.55 30.20
CA LYS A 591 -15.70 -5.35 29.37
C LYS A 591 -14.62 -5.51 28.32
N LEU A 592 -14.99 -5.40 27.04
CA LEU A 592 -14.08 -5.52 25.90
C LEU A 592 -13.98 -4.17 25.16
N THR A 593 -12.75 -3.69 25.04
CA THR A 593 -12.40 -2.54 24.20
C THR A 593 -11.43 -3.00 23.11
N VAL A 594 -11.73 -2.67 21.85
CA VAL A 594 -10.84 -2.92 20.71
C VAL A 594 -10.57 -1.61 19.99
N ASN A 595 -9.30 -1.27 19.83
CA ASN A 595 -8.83 -0.03 19.21
C ASN A 595 -9.50 1.24 19.79
N GLY A 596 -9.57 1.33 21.12
CA GLY A 596 -10.21 2.44 21.84
C GLY A 596 -11.75 2.39 21.85
N GLN A 597 -12.38 1.57 21.02
CA GLN A 597 -13.83 1.43 20.98
C GLN A 597 -14.31 0.35 21.96
N THR A 598 -15.13 0.71 22.94
CA THR A 598 -15.80 -0.27 23.80
C THR A 598 -16.86 -1.02 22.98
N LEU A 599 -16.62 -2.30 22.74
CA LEU A 599 -17.52 -3.18 21.99
C LEU A 599 -18.51 -3.91 22.89
N ILE A 600 -18.09 -4.24 24.12
CA ILE A 600 -18.90 -4.92 25.14
C ILE A 600 -18.66 -4.20 26.47
N ASN A 601 -19.72 -3.82 27.17
CA ASN A 601 -19.64 -3.17 28.48
C ASN A 601 -20.70 -3.73 29.42
N ASP A 602 -20.38 -4.86 30.03
CA ASP A 602 -21.32 -5.63 30.83
C ASP A 602 -20.56 -6.30 31.99
N TYR A 603 -20.01 -5.44 32.85
CA TYR A 603 -19.01 -5.77 33.85
C TYR A 603 -19.58 -5.85 35.27
N GLU A 604 -20.67 -6.61 35.40
CA GLU A 604 -21.39 -6.85 36.65
C GLU A 604 -21.59 -8.37 36.85
N THR A 605 -21.84 -8.79 38.09
CA THR A 605 -22.08 -10.20 38.46
C THR A 605 -23.34 -10.74 37.79
N GLN A 606 -23.22 -11.83 37.03
CA GLN A 606 -24.30 -12.41 36.22
C GLN A 606 -23.89 -13.77 35.65
N GLY A 607 -24.86 -14.67 35.45
CA GLY A 607 -24.57 -15.99 34.91
C GLY A 607 -24.13 -16.02 33.44
N ALA A 608 -23.66 -17.19 33.03
CA ALA A 608 -23.18 -17.54 31.69
C ALA A 608 -24.02 -17.09 30.48
N TYR A 609 -23.48 -16.23 29.61
CA TYR A 609 -23.96 -16.01 28.24
C TYR A 609 -22.93 -15.34 27.31
N THR A 610 -23.22 -15.29 26.00
CA THR A 610 -22.33 -14.68 24.99
C THR A 610 -22.71 -13.22 24.71
N ARG A 611 -21.75 -12.29 24.83
CA ARG A 611 -21.85 -10.91 24.35
C ARG A 611 -21.08 -10.75 23.03
N THR A 612 -21.53 -9.87 22.15
CA THR A 612 -20.86 -9.64 20.86
C THR A 612 -20.73 -8.16 20.52
N GLY A 613 -19.73 -7.82 19.71
CA GLY A 613 -19.55 -6.51 19.12
C GLY A 613 -18.70 -6.57 17.86
N THR A 614 -18.91 -5.65 16.91
CA THR A 614 -18.29 -5.70 15.58
C THR A 614 -17.43 -4.46 15.31
N ILE A 615 -16.29 -4.66 14.67
CA ILE A 615 -15.35 -3.61 14.22
C ILE A 615 -14.69 -4.03 12.90
N THR A 616 -14.38 -3.09 12.00
CA THR A 616 -13.67 -3.40 10.75
C THR A 616 -12.16 -3.36 10.97
N LEU A 617 -11.47 -4.44 10.60
CA LEU A 617 -10.03 -4.61 10.79
C LEU A 617 -9.35 -4.96 9.47
N VAL A 618 -8.07 -4.61 9.32
CA VAL A 618 -7.27 -4.81 8.10
C VAL A 618 -6.25 -5.93 8.33
N ALA A 619 -6.14 -6.88 7.39
CA ALA A 619 -5.23 -8.04 7.46
C ALA A 619 -3.82 -7.63 7.86
N GLY A 620 -3.26 -8.30 8.86
CA GLY A 620 -1.90 -8.06 9.32
C GLY A 620 -1.71 -6.79 10.16
N GLN A 621 -2.68 -5.88 10.25
CA GLN A 621 -2.59 -4.70 11.14
C GLN A 621 -2.85 -5.08 12.60
N LYS A 622 -2.12 -4.49 13.53
CA LYS A 622 -2.31 -4.74 14.96
C LYS A 622 -3.19 -3.68 15.58
N TYR A 623 -4.23 -4.10 16.29
CA TYR A 623 -5.19 -3.23 16.96
C TYR A 623 -5.13 -3.45 18.45
N ASN A 624 -5.27 -2.40 19.25
CA ASN A 624 -5.32 -2.57 20.70
C ASN A 624 -6.49 -3.44 21.10
N ILE A 625 -6.28 -4.27 22.11
CA ILE A 625 -7.36 -5.04 22.72
C ILE A 625 -7.16 -5.04 24.23
N GLU A 626 -8.23 -4.67 24.94
CA GLU A 626 -8.32 -4.78 26.40
C GLU A 626 -9.59 -5.54 26.76
N LEU A 627 -9.43 -6.56 27.60
CA LEU A 627 -10.54 -7.34 28.16
C LEU A 627 -10.40 -7.36 29.68
N ALA A 628 -11.39 -6.81 30.37
CA ALA A 628 -11.55 -6.97 31.81
C ALA A 628 -12.58 -8.07 32.10
N TYR A 629 -12.26 -8.94 33.05
CA TYR A 629 -13.12 -10.01 33.55
C TYR A 629 -13.14 -9.99 35.08
N GLY A 630 -14.29 -10.32 35.68
CA GLY A 630 -14.48 -10.35 37.12
C GLY A 630 -15.31 -11.56 37.52
N GLU A 631 -14.87 -12.25 38.57
CA GLU A 631 -15.52 -13.43 39.14
C GLU A 631 -16.05 -13.13 40.54
N GLY A 632 -17.37 -13.23 40.70
CA GLY A 632 -18.10 -12.94 41.90
C GLY A 632 -18.14 -14.15 42.83
N ASN A 633 -19.01 -15.11 42.51
CA ASN A 633 -19.10 -16.41 43.17
C ASN A 633 -19.67 -17.45 42.20
N GLY A 634 -19.15 -18.67 42.24
CA GLY A 634 -19.73 -19.80 41.51
C GLY A 634 -18.77 -20.35 40.47
N ASP A 635 -19.29 -20.64 39.28
CA ASP A 635 -18.47 -21.11 38.16
C ASP A 635 -17.80 -19.92 37.47
N ALA A 636 -16.49 -20.00 37.29
CA ALA A 636 -15.66 -18.92 36.79
C ALA A 636 -15.04 -19.30 35.43
N PHE A 637 -15.42 -18.62 34.36
CA PHE A 637 -14.83 -18.83 33.03
C PHE A 637 -14.92 -17.60 32.13
N CYS A 638 -14.01 -17.51 31.15
CA CYS A 638 -13.99 -16.45 30.15
C CYS A 638 -13.36 -16.91 28.83
N HIS A 639 -14.13 -16.84 27.75
CA HIS A 639 -13.73 -17.24 26.39
C HIS A 639 -13.88 -16.08 25.41
N LEU A 640 -12.77 -15.62 24.82
CA LEU A 640 -12.72 -14.57 23.80
C LEU A 640 -12.55 -15.17 22.40
N GLN A 641 -13.52 -14.92 21.54
CA GLN A 641 -13.60 -15.44 20.17
C GLN A 641 -13.79 -14.32 19.13
N TRP A 642 -13.49 -14.59 17.86
CA TRP A 642 -13.71 -13.67 16.73
C TRP A 642 -14.24 -14.39 15.48
N SER A 643 -14.84 -13.66 14.54
CA SER A 643 -15.28 -14.16 13.22
C SER A 643 -15.36 -13.02 12.20
N SER A 644 -15.20 -13.28 10.91
CA SER A 644 -15.39 -12.35 9.79
C SER A 644 -16.02 -13.08 8.58
N THR A 645 -15.96 -12.51 7.37
CA THR A 645 -16.46 -13.17 6.16
C THR A 645 -15.62 -14.41 5.80
N SER A 646 -14.29 -14.29 5.90
CA SER A 646 -13.32 -15.36 5.64
C SER A 646 -12.79 -16.03 6.92
N GLN A 647 -12.92 -15.39 8.08
CA GLN A 647 -12.56 -15.96 9.38
C GLN A 647 -13.77 -16.63 10.02
N ALA A 648 -13.74 -17.94 10.25
CA ALA A 648 -14.72 -18.53 11.15
C ALA A 648 -14.71 -17.95 12.54
N ARG A 649 -15.85 -18.13 13.21
CA ARG A 649 -15.93 -18.10 14.66
C ARG A 649 -15.00 -19.13 15.31
N GLN A 650 -14.01 -18.64 16.05
CA GLN A 650 -13.10 -19.43 16.89
C GLN A 650 -12.54 -18.56 18.02
N ALA A 651 -11.97 -19.17 19.08
CA ALA A 651 -11.12 -18.45 20.04
C ALA A 651 -9.97 -17.74 19.32
N ILE A 652 -9.57 -16.56 19.79
CA ILE A 652 -8.49 -15.81 19.14
C ILE A 652 -7.16 -16.51 19.44
N PRO A 653 -6.46 -17.06 18.43
CA PRO A 653 -5.28 -17.86 18.68
C PRO A 653 -4.11 -17.00 19.15
N LYS A 654 -3.22 -17.57 19.98
CA LYS A 654 -2.00 -16.92 20.49
C LYS A 654 -1.19 -16.19 19.42
N ALA A 655 -1.04 -16.83 18.28
CA ALA A 655 -0.36 -16.29 17.12
C ALA A 655 -0.86 -14.86 16.78
N GLN A 656 -2.14 -14.57 17.00
CA GLN A 656 -2.75 -13.28 16.66
C GLN A 656 -2.85 -12.30 17.82
N LEU A 657 -2.25 -12.61 18.97
CA LEU A 657 -2.27 -11.78 20.17
C LEU A 657 -0.85 -11.37 20.54
N TYR A 658 -0.63 -10.08 20.75
CA TYR A 658 0.69 -9.50 21.03
C TYR A 658 0.66 -8.69 22.31
N SER A 659 1.62 -8.91 23.21
CA SER A 659 1.87 -7.96 24.31
C SER A 659 2.73 -6.79 23.81
N ARG A 660 2.42 -5.55 24.22
CA ARG A 660 3.24 -4.36 23.89
C ARG A 660 4.52 -4.34 24.75
N PRO A 661 5.67 -3.91 24.22
CA PRO A 661 6.93 -3.82 24.97
C PRO A 661 6.89 -2.66 25.98
N ASP A 662 7.37 -2.90 27.21
CA ASP A 662 7.63 -1.85 28.20
C ASP A 662 8.92 -1.10 27.82
N THR A 663 8.80 0.16 27.40
CA THR A 663 9.95 0.98 26.94
C THR A 663 10.19 2.22 27.81
N SER A 664 9.85 2.14 29.09
CA SER A 664 9.86 3.24 30.08
C SER A 664 11.18 4.03 30.28
N ASN A 665 12.27 3.73 29.57
CA ASN A 665 13.57 4.40 29.70
C ASN A 665 13.74 5.61 28.75
N GLY A 666 13.83 6.82 29.30
CA GLY A 666 14.18 8.05 28.58
C GLY A 666 14.05 9.33 29.44
N PRO A 667 14.68 10.47 29.04
CA PRO A 667 14.55 11.76 29.75
C PRO A 667 13.14 12.37 29.63
N VAL A 668 12.31 11.85 28.72
CA VAL A 668 10.89 12.16 28.60
C VAL A 668 10.11 10.86 28.61
N THR A 669 8.97 10.80 29.27
CA THR A 669 8.08 9.62 29.23
C THR A 669 6.66 10.07 28.92
N VAL A 670 6.05 9.52 27.88
CA VAL A 670 4.66 9.79 27.49
C VAL A 670 3.75 8.65 27.95
N TYR A 671 2.50 8.99 28.30
CA TYR A 671 1.53 8.08 28.88
C TYR A 671 0.19 8.18 28.15
N GLU A 672 -0.43 7.04 27.92
CA GLU A 672 -1.74 6.88 27.28
C GLU A 672 -2.85 7.56 28.07
N ASN A 673 -2.81 7.48 29.41
CA ASN A 673 -3.85 8.07 30.26
C ASN A 673 -3.30 9.25 31.07
N ALA A 674 -4.22 10.09 31.55
CA ALA A 674 -3.93 11.08 32.57
C ALA A 674 -3.37 10.45 33.85
N GLN A 675 -2.77 11.27 34.71
CA GLN A 675 -2.10 10.90 35.96
C GLN A 675 -1.00 9.84 35.79
N TYR A 676 -0.33 9.84 34.64
CA TYR A 676 0.73 8.90 34.29
C TYR A 676 0.26 7.43 34.25
N GLY A 677 -0.99 7.18 33.86
CA GLY A 677 -1.58 5.84 33.73
C GLY A 677 -1.52 5.28 32.30
N GLY A 678 -1.96 4.03 32.14
CA GLY A 678 -2.03 3.35 30.84
C GLY A 678 -0.67 2.89 30.30
N PHE A 679 -0.64 2.55 29.01
CA PHE A 679 0.60 2.26 28.30
C PHE A 679 1.52 3.49 28.31
N HIS A 680 2.84 3.29 28.37
CA HIS A 680 3.80 4.39 28.44
C HIS A 680 5.12 4.07 27.76
N ALA A 681 5.80 5.12 27.30
CA ALA A 681 7.06 5.00 26.55
C ALA A 681 8.06 6.11 26.86
N GLY A 682 9.33 5.73 26.98
CA GLY A 682 10.47 6.64 27.15
C GLY A 682 11.01 7.17 25.80
N LEU A 683 11.21 8.49 25.72
CA LEU A 683 11.64 9.23 24.54
C LEU A 683 12.95 10.02 24.82
N PRO A 684 14.08 9.59 24.25
CA PRO A 684 15.31 10.40 24.14
C PRO A 684 15.14 11.69 23.31
N ILE A 685 16.18 12.54 23.22
CA ILE A 685 16.18 13.64 22.24
C ILE A 685 16.01 13.06 20.84
N GLY A 686 15.08 13.63 20.09
CA GLY A 686 14.71 13.12 18.79
C GLY A 686 13.45 13.77 18.26
N ALA A 687 13.22 13.52 16.97
CA ALA A 687 12.02 13.94 16.28
C ALA A 687 11.24 12.66 15.93
N TYR A 688 10.22 12.37 16.70
CA TYR A 688 9.39 11.19 16.59
C TYR A 688 8.18 11.50 15.74
N LYS A 689 8.24 11.09 14.47
CA LYS A 689 7.04 10.92 13.64
C LYS A 689 6.22 9.74 14.17
N LEU A 690 4.96 9.60 13.74
CA LEU A 690 4.08 8.54 14.21
C LEU A 690 4.73 7.15 14.17
N ALA A 691 5.35 6.77 13.05
CA ALA A 691 6.03 5.47 12.92
C ALA A 691 7.09 5.23 14.02
N GLY A 692 7.81 6.28 14.44
CA GLY A 692 8.79 6.21 15.51
C GLY A 692 8.16 6.08 16.91
N LEU A 693 7.00 6.70 17.13
CA LEU A 693 6.19 6.53 18.34
C LEU A 693 5.61 5.12 18.41
N GLN A 694 5.10 4.59 17.30
CA GLN A 694 4.54 3.25 17.21
C GLN A 694 5.58 2.15 17.49
N LEU A 695 6.84 2.34 17.07
CA LEU A 695 7.94 1.45 17.44
C LEU A 695 8.21 1.39 18.95
N LYS A 696 7.81 2.42 19.69
CA LYS A 696 7.86 2.50 21.15
C LYS A 696 6.55 2.08 21.82
N GLY A 697 5.58 1.64 21.02
CA GLY A 697 4.26 1.21 21.46
C GLY A 697 3.24 2.35 21.61
N VAL A 698 3.58 3.59 21.25
CA VAL A 698 2.67 4.76 21.33
C VAL A 698 1.91 4.92 20.01
N GLN A 699 0.57 4.94 20.06
CA GLN A 699 -0.28 5.12 18.88
C GLN A 699 -0.49 6.58 18.52
N ASN A 700 -1.10 6.80 17.36
CA ASN A 700 -1.53 8.13 16.95
C ASN A 700 -2.54 8.64 17.96
N ASP A 701 -2.40 9.91 18.34
CA ASP A 701 -3.40 10.59 19.17
C ASP A 701 -3.66 9.86 20.50
N GLU A 702 -2.65 9.19 21.06
CA GLU A 702 -2.79 8.36 22.28
C GLU A 702 -2.27 9.08 23.55
N ILE A 703 -1.48 10.16 23.42
CA ILE A 703 -0.77 10.75 24.57
C ILE A 703 -1.70 11.67 25.38
N SER A 704 -1.82 11.39 26.68
CA SER A 704 -2.68 12.14 27.63
C SER A 704 -1.95 12.71 28.85
N SER A 705 -0.77 12.18 29.19
CA SER A 705 0.13 12.81 30.18
C SER A 705 1.62 12.55 29.89
N ILE A 706 2.52 13.31 30.52
CA ILE A 706 3.95 13.29 30.17
C ILE A 706 4.86 13.70 31.33
N LYS A 707 6.01 13.01 31.49
CA LYS A 707 7.11 13.42 32.37
C LYS A 707 8.25 14.01 31.54
N VAL A 708 8.85 15.12 31.99
CA VAL A 708 9.94 15.83 31.29
C VAL A 708 11.09 16.13 32.26
N ALA A 709 12.28 15.59 31.99
CA ALA A 709 13.49 15.85 32.77
C ALA A 709 14.05 17.27 32.57
N GLU A 710 14.81 17.75 33.55
CA GLU A 710 15.47 19.07 33.50
C GLU A 710 16.41 19.18 32.29
N GLY A 711 16.41 20.35 31.64
CA GLY A 711 17.22 20.60 30.44
C GLY A 711 16.60 20.10 29.14
N TYR A 712 15.41 19.51 29.19
CA TYR A 712 14.64 19.09 28.01
C TYR A 712 13.37 19.92 27.86
N LYS A 713 12.90 20.02 26.62
CA LYS A 713 11.55 20.50 26.29
C LYS A 713 10.95 19.56 25.27
N VAL A 714 9.64 19.37 25.35
CA VAL A 714 8.88 18.54 24.44
C VAL A 714 7.94 19.44 23.66
N VAL A 715 7.92 19.26 22.34
CA VAL A 715 6.90 19.86 21.49
C VAL A 715 6.01 18.75 20.97
N LEU A 716 4.75 18.76 21.39
CA LEU A 716 3.72 17.88 20.84
C LEU A 716 3.07 18.59 19.66
N PHE A 717 2.83 17.87 18.57
CA PHE A 717 2.20 18.39 17.36
C PHE A 717 0.93 17.60 17.08
N GLU A 718 -0.13 18.33 16.73
CA GLU A 718 -1.44 17.75 16.44
C GLU A 718 -1.39 16.80 15.23
N ASN A 719 -0.60 17.12 14.21
CA ASN A 719 -0.48 16.29 13.01
C ASN A 719 0.89 15.61 12.91
N GLU A 720 0.95 14.56 12.07
CA GLU A 720 2.20 13.93 11.70
C GLU A 720 3.19 14.92 11.07
N ASN A 721 4.46 14.52 11.02
CA ASN A 721 5.53 15.31 10.40
C ASN A 721 5.68 16.72 11.00
N PHE A 722 5.30 16.89 12.28
CA PHE A 722 5.45 18.11 13.06
C PHE A 722 4.63 19.29 12.54
N ALA A 723 3.42 19.00 12.07
CA ALA A 723 2.47 19.98 11.53
C ALA A 723 1.25 20.19 12.46
N GLY A 724 0.40 21.15 12.12
CA GLY A 724 -0.78 21.50 12.91
C GLY A 724 -0.45 22.38 14.11
N ASP A 725 -1.42 22.46 15.04
CA ASP A 725 -1.21 23.13 16.31
C ASP A 725 -0.12 22.42 17.11
N SER A 726 0.53 23.14 18.04
CA SER A 726 1.59 22.59 18.87
C SER A 726 1.55 23.13 20.30
N ILE A 727 1.98 22.31 21.26
CA ILE A 727 2.28 22.75 22.63
C ILE A 727 3.70 22.43 23.02
N VAL A 728 4.30 23.33 23.79
CA VAL A 728 5.65 23.19 24.34
C VAL A 728 5.56 22.94 25.83
N LEU A 729 6.16 21.84 26.28
CA LEU A 729 6.21 21.44 27.68
C LEU A 729 7.67 21.41 28.14
N THR A 730 7.99 22.20 29.17
CA THR A 730 9.33 22.27 29.77
C THR A 730 9.40 21.60 31.15
N ALA A 731 8.29 21.00 31.59
CA ALA A 731 8.14 20.30 32.86
C ALA A 731 7.10 19.18 32.72
N SER A 732 7.12 18.22 33.64
CA SER A 732 6.14 17.14 33.70
C SER A 732 4.70 17.67 33.86
N SER A 733 3.76 17.07 33.12
CA SER A 733 2.33 17.36 33.21
C SER A 733 1.52 16.09 33.47
N PRO A 734 0.76 16.01 34.59
CA PRO A 734 -0.08 14.87 34.90
C PRO A 734 -1.36 14.80 34.02
N SER A 735 -1.64 15.81 33.21
CA SER A 735 -2.69 15.79 32.17
C SER A 735 -2.37 16.85 31.12
N LEU A 736 -2.63 16.55 29.84
CA LEU A 736 -2.52 17.56 28.77
C LEU A 736 -3.73 18.49 28.68
N GLY A 737 -4.80 18.20 29.44
CA GLY A 737 -6.04 18.98 29.47
C GLY A 737 -6.89 18.79 28.21
N SER A 738 -8.18 19.15 28.28
CA SER A 738 -9.18 18.85 27.25
C SER A 738 -8.87 19.35 25.84
N ASN A 739 -7.93 20.29 25.69
CA ASN A 739 -7.57 20.86 24.39
C ASN A 739 -6.47 20.07 23.67
N TRP A 740 -5.74 19.20 24.38
CA TRP A 740 -4.52 18.53 23.93
C TRP A 740 -4.42 17.04 24.29
N ASP A 741 -5.35 16.55 25.11
CA ASP A 741 -5.56 15.12 25.33
C ASP A 741 -5.79 14.43 23.99
N GLU A 742 -5.13 13.28 23.79
CA GLU A 742 -5.34 12.43 22.61
C GLU A 742 -5.26 13.17 21.27
N LYS A 743 -4.29 14.08 21.13
CA LYS A 743 -4.09 14.86 19.89
C LYS A 743 -2.71 14.73 19.27
N ALA A 744 -1.74 14.20 20.00
CA ALA A 744 -0.35 14.24 19.54
C ALA A 744 -0.09 13.12 18.52
N SER A 745 0.04 13.50 17.24
CA SER A 745 0.46 12.60 16.15
C SER A 745 1.98 12.63 15.90
N SER A 746 2.70 13.64 16.40
CA SER A 746 4.17 13.64 16.38
C SER A 746 4.78 14.44 17.53
N VAL A 747 6.01 14.07 17.92
CA VAL A 747 6.68 14.61 19.12
C VAL A 747 8.12 15.01 18.79
N LYS A 748 8.54 16.21 19.19
CA LYS A 748 9.96 16.58 19.23
C LYS A 748 10.42 16.70 20.68
N VAL A 749 11.38 15.88 21.05
CA VAL A 749 12.13 16.05 22.29
C VAL A 749 13.40 16.82 21.96
N LEU A 750 13.50 18.03 22.51
CA LEU A 750 14.58 18.97 22.25
C LEU A 750 15.32 19.29 23.54
N ALA A 751 16.54 19.77 23.39
CA ALA A 751 17.23 20.40 24.51
C ALA A 751 16.59 21.74 24.87
N ASN A 752 16.76 22.15 26.11
CA ASN A 752 16.29 23.41 26.67
C ASN A 752 17.41 24.05 27.52
N GLY A 753 18.56 24.28 26.89
CA GLY A 753 19.74 24.85 27.54
C GLY A 753 19.95 26.35 27.27
N THR A 754 21.01 26.90 27.86
CA THR A 754 21.45 28.30 27.71
C THR A 754 22.14 28.49 26.35
N PRO A 755 21.69 29.43 25.49
CA PRO A 755 22.15 29.48 24.09
C PRO A 755 23.44 30.28 23.82
N ASN A 756 23.89 31.14 24.74
CA ASN A 756 24.94 32.14 24.47
C ASN A 756 26.28 31.83 25.17
N LEU A 757 26.79 30.59 25.07
CA LEU A 757 28.04 30.15 25.72
C LEU A 757 29.12 29.68 24.72
N ALA A 758 29.00 30.04 23.44
CA ALA A 758 30.01 29.70 22.45
C ALA A 758 31.30 30.50 22.68
N GLY A 759 32.45 29.82 22.63
CA GLY A 759 33.76 30.44 22.87
C GLY A 759 34.77 29.45 23.43
N SER A 760 35.99 29.92 23.65
CA SER A 760 37.05 29.14 24.31
C SER A 760 37.17 29.55 25.77
N TYR A 761 37.25 28.56 26.65
CA TYR A 761 37.24 28.73 28.10
C TYR A 761 38.23 27.82 28.81
N THR A 762 38.68 28.23 29.99
CA THR A 762 39.03 27.30 31.05
C THR A 762 37.77 27.03 31.90
N ILE A 763 37.48 25.76 32.19
CA ILE A 763 36.24 25.35 32.86
C ILE A 763 36.56 24.96 34.30
N ARG A 764 36.07 25.72 35.28
CA ARG A 764 36.36 25.55 36.70
C ARG A 764 35.21 24.83 37.43
N ASN A 765 35.52 23.80 38.19
CA ASN A 765 34.55 23.13 39.06
C ASN A 765 34.26 23.98 40.31
N VAL A 766 33.00 24.13 40.69
CA VAL A 766 32.60 24.98 41.82
C VAL A 766 32.98 24.37 43.18
N ALA A 767 32.89 23.05 43.33
CA ALA A 767 33.15 22.39 44.60
C ALA A 767 34.66 22.38 44.97
N SER A 768 35.54 22.25 43.97
CA SER A 768 37.00 22.13 44.21
C SER A 768 37.83 23.36 43.85
N ASN A 769 37.28 24.29 43.07
CA ASN A 769 38.03 25.36 42.38
C ASN A 769 39.14 24.88 41.41
N LEU A 770 39.18 23.58 41.10
CA LEU A 770 40.09 23.01 40.11
C LEU A 770 39.50 23.08 38.69
N PHE A 771 40.35 22.90 37.69
CA PHE A 771 40.01 23.05 36.28
C PHE A 771 39.84 21.70 35.60
N LEU A 772 38.89 21.65 34.66
CA LEU A 772 38.78 20.56 33.72
C LEU A 772 40.10 20.40 32.95
N ASP A 773 40.59 19.18 32.81
CA ASP A 773 41.92 18.88 32.30
C ASP A 773 41.91 17.57 31.52
N VAL A 774 42.58 17.58 30.35
CA VAL A 774 42.92 16.33 29.65
C VAL A 774 44.20 15.76 30.26
N ARG A 775 44.08 14.58 30.87
CA ARG A 775 45.19 13.92 31.56
C ARG A 775 46.35 13.65 30.60
N GLY A 776 47.56 14.00 31.03
CA GLY A 776 48.80 13.85 30.24
C GLY A 776 49.27 15.13 29.52
N GLY A 777 48.56 16.25 29.65
CA GLY A 777 49.04 17.55 29.18
C GLY A 777 48.98 17.71 27.65
N LEU A 778 49.82 18.62 27.13
CA LEU A 778 49.88 18.97 25.69
C LEU A 778 50.24 17.79 24.77
N GLY A 779 50.96 16.78 25.26
CA GLY A 779 51.30 15.58 24.49
C GLY A 779 50.16 14.56 24.37
N SER A 780 49.08 14.73 25.13
CA SER A 780 47.94 13.82 25.18
C SER A 780 46.93 14.16 24.09
N THR A 781 47.23 13.80 22.84
CA THR A 781 46.39 14.10 21.66
C THR A 781 45.64 12.90 21.11
N GLY A 782 45.75 11.72 21.73
CA GLY A 782 45.10 10.48 21.30
C GLY A 782 43.66 10.32 21.80
N ASP A 783 42.93 9.37 21.21
CA ASP A 783 41.61 8.95 21.69
C ASP A 783 41.72 8.18 23.01
N GLY A 784 40.73 8.35 23.89
CA GLY A 784 40.63 7.63 25.16
C GLY A 784 41.38 8.26 26.33
N SER A 785 42.02 9.42 26.15
CA SER A 785 42.70 10.13 27.25
C SER A 785 41.68 10.62 28.28
N PRO A 786 41.79 10.27 29.58
CA PRO A 786 40.78 10.61 30.58
C PRO A 786 40.62 12.11 30.83
N ILE A 787 39.40 12.51 31.17
CA ILE A 787 39.07 13.85 31.67
C ILE A 787 39.09 13.83 33.20
N GLN A 788 39.80 14.79 33.78
CA GLN A 788 39.99 14.93 35.23
C GLN A 788 39.89 16.38 35.67
N LEU A 789 39.99 16.60 36.98
CA LEU A 789 40.29 17.92 37.55
C LEU A 789 41.79 18.08 37.83
N TRP A 790 42.34 19.25 37.53
CA TRP A 790 43.73 19.58 37.83
C TRP A 790 43.92 21.05 38.23
N THR A 791 45.10 21.36 38.77
CA THR A 791 45.49 22.73 39.10
C THR A 791 45.65 23.57 37.82
N GLY A 792 45.34 24.87 37.89
CA GLY A 792 45.37 25.75 36.71
C GLY A 792 46.79 25.98 36.20
N THR A 793 47.03 25.71 34.91
CA THR A 793 48.37 25.80 34.28
C THR A 793 48.43 26.79 33.12
N ASN A 794 47.29 27.32 32.66
CA ASN A 794 47.14 28.08 31.41
C ASN A 794 47.59 27.33 30.14
N ALA A 795 47.83 26.02 30.23
CA ALA A 795 48.19 25.20 29.08
C ALA A 795 46.96 24.92 28.20
N ALA A 796 47.20 24.71 26.91
CA ALA A 796 46.13 24.48 25.93
C ALA A 796 45.31 23.21 26.20
N ASN A 797 45.80 22.24 26.98
CA ASN A 797 45.05 21.05 27.40
C ASN A 797 44.00 21.30 28.51
N GLN A 798 43.96 22.52 29.06
CA GLN A 798 42.91 23.02 29.95
C GLN A 798 42.00 24.05 29.27
N THR A 799 42.25 24.31 27.99
CA THR A 799 41.41 25.18 27.17
C THR A 799 40.41 24.34 26.40
N PHE A 800 39.13 24.63 26.57
CA PHE A 800 38.04 23.93 25.89
C PHE A 800 37.21 24.91 25.09
N THR A 801 36.92 24.54 23.86
CA THR A 801 36.04 25.31 22.97
C THR A 801 34.65 24.74 23.04
N LEU A 802 33.69 25.57 23.43
CA LEU A 802 32.27 25.28 23.35
C LEU A 802 31.77 25.70 21.98
N LYS A 803 31.37 24.72 21.17
CA LYS A 803 30.68 24.97 19.90
C LYS A 803 29.19 24.75 20.10
N HIS A 804 28.40 25.80 19.91
CA HIS A 804 26.94 25.72 20.01
C HIS A 804 26.37 24.92 18.84
N LEU A 805 25.46 23.99 19.15
CA LEU A 805 24.76 23.13 18.19
C LEU A 805 23.26 23.52 18.06
N GLY A 806 22.83 24.63 18.67
CA GLY A 806 21.42 25.02 18.77
C GLY A 806 20.74 24.51 20.04
N ASP A 807 19.70 25.24 20.48
CA ASP A 807 18.88 24.94 21.68
C ASP A 807 19.66 24.75 23.00
N GLY A 808 20.84 25.37 23.08
CA GLY A 808 21.72 25.29 24.25
C GLY A 808 22.47 23.95 24.39
N ARG A 809 22.57 23.20 23.29
CA ARG A 809 23.49 22.05 23.16
C ARG A 809 24.86 22.51 22.71
N TYR A 810 25.88 21.85 23.22
CA TYR A 810 27.28 22.13 22.92
C TYR A 810 28.07 20.85 22.71
N THR A 811 29.04 20.89 21.79
CA THR A 811 30.23 20.05 21.93
C THR A 811 31.27 20.82 22.74
N ILE A 812 31.98 20.13 23.61
CA ILE A 812 33.08 20.68 24.39
C ILE A 812 34.36 20.04 23.87
N THR A 813 35.23 20.82 23.24
CA THR A 813 36.40 20.32 22.51
C THR A 813 37.69 20.80 23.15
N ALA A 814 38.58 19.88 23.54
CA ALA A 814 39.91 20.22 24.01
C ALA A 814 40.70 20.90 22.89
N TYR A 815 41.23 22.08 23.16
CA TYR A 815 41.84 22.93 22.14
C TYR A 815 43.12 22.33 21.55
N HIS A 816 43.99 21.75 22.39
CA HIS A 816 45.29 21.21 21.95
C HIS A 816 45.16 19.97 21.06
N SER A 817 44.17 19.12 21.31
CA SER A 817 43.97 17.85 20.59
C SER A 817 42.90 17.93 19.51
N ALA A 818 42.07 18.98 19.52
CA ALA A 818 40.86 19.11 18.71
C ALA A 818 39.85 17.96 18.92
N LYS A 819 39.90 17.26 20.08
CA LYS A 819 39.01 16.14 20.43
C LYS A 819 37.91 16.55 21.40
N CYS A 820 36.75 15.92 21.28
CA CYS A 820 35.57 16.20 22.10
C CYS A 820 35.63 15.48 23.44
N LEU A 821 35.05 16.09 24.49
CA LEU A 821 34.59 15.35 25.66
C LEU A 821 33.59 14.27 25.21
N ASP A 822 33.79 13.05 25.70
CA ASP A 822 33.03 11.87 25.29
C ASP A 822 32.71 10.99 26.51
N ILE A 823 31.47 10.49 26.56
CA ILE A 823 31.06 9.43 27.47
C ILE A 823 31.33 8.08 26.78
N PRO A 824 32.22 7.23 27.35
CA PRO A 824 32.61 5.96 26.76
C PRO A 824 31.41 5.09 26.34
N GLN A 825 31.50 4.55 25.13
CA GLN A 825 30.57 3.55 24.60
C GLN A 825 29.10 3.99 24.59
N SER A 826 28.81 5.30 24.64
CA SER A 826 27.44 5.82 24.75
C SER A 826 26.63 5.26 25.93
N SER A 827 27.32 4.91 27.02
CA SER A 827 26.72 4.28 28.20
C SER A 827 25.61 5.12 28.85
N LEU A 828 24.59 4.44 29.38
CA LEU A 828 23.49 5.02 30.17
C LEU A 828 23.69 4.80 31.68
N GLU A 829 24.74 4.09 32.09
CA GLU A 829 25.00 3.72 33.48
C GLU A 829 25.42 4.92 34.35
N GLU A 830 25.33 4.78 35.67
CA GLU A 830 25.87 5.77 36.63
C GLU A 830 27.41 5.72 36.66
N ASP A 831 28.02 6.84 37.04
CA ASP A 831 29.43 6.96 37.42
C ASP A 831 30.47 6.60 36.33
N VAL A 832 30.06 6.63 35.06
CA VAL A 832 30.95 6.42 33.92
C VAL A 832 31.87 7.63 33.74
N SER A 833 33.18 7.40 33.77
CA SER A 833 34.21 8.45 33.61
C SER A 833 34.35 8.91 32.16
N LEU A 834 34.52 10.22 31.97
CA LEU A 834 34.70 10.84 30.66
C LEU A 834 36.15 10.74 30.17
N TRP A 835 36.30 10.75 28.84
CA TRP A 835 37.58 10.85 28.14
C TRP A 835 37.46 11.82 26.96
N GLN A 836 38.59 12.15 26.31
CA GLN A 836 38.56 12.81 25.02
C GLN A 836 38.49 11.78 23.89
N TRP A 837 37.76 12.10 22.83
CA TRP A 837 37.66 11.25 21.65
C TRP A 837 37.50 12.09 20.37
N THR A 838 37.92 11.53 19.24
CA THR A 838 37.68 12.08 17.92
C THR A 838 36.21 12.47 17.77
N ALA A 839 35.94 13.66 17.23
CA ALA A 839 34.58 14.13 17.05
C ALA A 839 33.79 13.18 16.13
N GLN A 840 32.65 12.68 16.61
CA GLN A 840 31.77 11.76 15.89
C GLN A 840 30.34 12.30 15.73
N GLU A 841 30.08 13.52 16.21
CA GLU A 841 28.76 14.14 16.24
C GLU A 841 27.69 13.32 17.00
N ALA A 842 28.11 12.31 17.77
CA ALA A 842 27.23 11.39 18.48
C ALA A 842 26.69 12.00 19.79
N SER A 843 25.51 11.55 20.23
CA SER A 843 24.81 12.09 21.41
C SER A 843 25.58 11.97 22.74
N ASN A 844 26.55 11.07 22.82
CA ASN A 844 27.43 10.89 23.98
C ASN A 844 28.60 11.92 24.03
N GLN A 845 28.74 12.76 23.00
CA GLN A 845 29.68 13.90 22.93
C GLN A 845 28.96 15.26 22.99
N GLN A 846 27.65 15.25 23.22
CA GLN A 846 26.81 16.44 23.24
C GLN A 846 26.26 16.67 24.64
N PHE A 847 26.35 17.92 25.08
CA PHE A 847 25.93 18.32 26.43
C PHE A 847 24.99 19.51 26.36
N ILE A 848 23.93 19.47 27.16
CA ILE A 848 22.99 20.59 27.37
C ILE A 848 23.54 21.42 28.53
N ALA A 849 23.82 22.70 28.29
CA ALA A 849 24.26 23.61 29.35
C ALA A 849 23.05 24.27 30.01
N VAL A 850 22.77 23.95 31.27
CA VAL A 850 21.64 24.54 32.03
C VAL A 850 22.18 25.50 33.08
N ALA A 851 21.65 26.71 33.16
CA ALA A 851 22.02 27.67 34.19
C ALA A 851 21.63 27.13 35.57
N ALA A 852 22.58 27.10 36.50
CA ALA A 852 22.34 26.72 37.90
C ALA A 852 22.09 27.95 38.78
N ASP A 853 22.92 28.99 38.61
CA ASP A 853 22.84 30.32 39.23
C ASP A 853 23.59 31.32 38.33
N SER A 854 23.59 32.63 38.65
CA SER A 854 24.33 33.65 37.89
C SER A 854 25.82 33.29 37.73
N GLY A 855 26.23 32.93 36.51
CA GLY A 855 27.61 32.59 36.15
C GLY A 855 28.00 31.12 36.33
N TYR A 856 27.08 30.24 36.74
CA TYR A 856 27.33 28.81 36.95
C TYR A 856 26.40 27.92 36.13
N TYR A 857 26.94 26.83 35.59
CA TYR A 857 26.24 25.95 34.67
C TYR A 857 26.36 24.47 35.07
N LYS A 858 25.34 23.69 34.76
CA LYS A 858 25.35 22.22 34.73
C LYS A 858 25.48 21.77 33.29
N PHE A 859 26.23 20.71 33.05
CA PHE A 859 26.27 20.04 31.75
C PHE A 859 25.53 18.71 31.84
N ILE A 860 24.46 18.55 31.07
CA ILE A 860 23.63 17.35 31.04
C ILE A 860 23.92 16.58 29.76
N SER A 861 24.24 15.29 29.88
CA SER A 861 24.43 14.39 28.73
C SER A 861 23.15 14.30 27.91
N VAL A 862 23.23 14.62 26.61
CA VAL A 862 22.10 14.48 25.68
C VAL A 862 21.63 13.01 25.60
N ARG A 863 22.55 12.07 25.74
CA ARG A 863 22.29 10.63 25.65
C ARG A 863 21.51 10.07 26.83
N SER A 864 21.92 10.40 28.05
CA SER A 864 21.42 9.75 29.27
C SER A 864 20.54 10.65 30.16
N GLY A 865 20.57 11.96 29.97
CA GLY A 865 19.90 12.92 30.88
C GLY A 865 20.63 13.13 32.20
N LYS A 866 21.83 12.56 32.37
CA LYS A 866 22.65 12.67 33.59
C LYS A 866 23.60 13.87 33.54
N VAL A 867 23.93 14.45 34.69
CA VAL A 867 24.84 15.61 34.80
C VAL A 867 26.31 15.18 34.78
N LEU A 868 27.20 16.06 34.30
CA LEU A 868 28.64 15.93 34.51
C LEU A 868 29.02 16.40 35.91
N ALA A 869 29.55 15.48 36.71
CA ALA A 869 29.95 15.71 38.09
C ALA A 869 31.31 15.09 38.39
N THR A 870 31.88 15.36 39.57
CA THR A 870 33.03 14.58 40.05
C THR A 870 32.57 13.30 40.75
N LEU A 871 33.26 12.20 40.50
CA LEU A 871 32.95 10.92 41.14
C LEU A 871 33.01 11.06 42.67
N ASN A 872 31.98 10.57 43.36
CA ASN A 872 31.83 10.66 44.82
C ASN A 872 31.95 12.09 45.37
N ASN A 873 31.64 13.12 44.57
CA ASN A 873 31.81 14.54 44.93
C ASN A 873 33.25 14.93 45.33
N SER A 874 34.26 14.21 44.82
CA SER A 874 35.67 14.46 45.17
C SER A 874 36.13 15.86 44.77
N THR A 875 36.96 16.47 45.62
CA THR A 875 37.58 17.79 45.41
C THR A 875 39.10 17.73 45.21
N ALA A 876 39.69 16.54 45.19
CA ALA A 876 41.13 16.35 45.03
C ALA A 876 41.60 16.57 43.57
N PRO A 877 42.88 16.92 43.35
CA PRO A 877 43.51 16.79 42.03
C PRO A 877 43.39 15.35 41.50
N GLU A 878 43.26 15.20 40.19
CA GLU A 878 42.95 13.95 39.47
C GLU A 878 41.54 13.37 39.74
N ALA A 879 40.64 14.11 40.40
CA ALA A 879 39.25 13.70 40.53
C ALA A 879 38.66 13.42 39.13
N LYS A 880 38.10 12.21 38.97
CA LYS A 880 37.47 11.79 37.71
C LYS A 880 36.18 12.56 37.49
N VAL A 881 35.98 13.02 36.26
CA VAL A 881 34.70 13.60 35.83
C VAL A 881 33.84 12.47 35.26
N VAL A 882 32.61 12.33 35.76
CA VAL A 882 31.68 11.25 35.44
C VAL A 882 30.31 11.79 35.02
N GLN A 883 29.50 10.97 34.34
CA GLN A 883 28.05 11.20 34.29
C GLN A 883 27.38 10.64 35.55
N HIS A 884 26.47 11.40 36.16
CA HIS A 884 25.77 11.00 37.38
C HIS A 884 24.34 11.56 37.44
N THR A 885 23.43 10.90 38.14
CA THR A 885 22.08 11.44 38.38
C THR A 885 22.13 12.81 39.07
N GLY A 886 21.37 13.78 38.55
CA GLY A 886 21.31 15.13 39.11
C GLY A 886 20.42 15.17 40.35
N ASN A 887 20.99 15.49 41.51
CA ASN A 887 20.27 15.66 42.78
C ASN A 887 20.55 17.04 43.42
N GLY A 888 21.08 17.99 42.65
CA GLY A 888 21.39 19.35 43.10
C GLY A 888 22.81 19.52 43.68
N GLN A 889 23.69 18.54 43.49
CA GLN A 889 25.05 18.52 44.00
C GLN A 889 25.96 19.63 43.43
N ALA A 890 26.81 20.21 44.29
CA ALA A 890 27.76 21.26 43.88
C ALA A 890 28.89 20.77 42.95
N SER A 891 29.22 19.48 43.02
CA SER A 891 30.21 18.82 42.15
C SER A 891 29.81 18.84 40.66
N ALA A 892 28.52 19.02 40.37
CA ALA A 892 27.97 19.11 39.01
C ALA A 892 27.89 20.56 38.47
N ARG A 893 28.41 21.54 39.22
CA ARG A 893 28.37 22.96 38.85
C ARG A 893 29.73 23.43 38.32
N TRP A 894 29.70 24.18 37.23
CA TRP A 894 30.87 24.60 36.47
C TRP A 894 30.82 26.10 36.17
N GLN A 895 31.98 26.76 36.22
CA GLN A 895 32.17 28.15 35.83
C GLN A 895 33.04 28.23 34.57
N LEU A 896 32.65 29.08 33.62
CA LEU A 896 33.34 29.28 32.35
C LEU A 896 34.18 30.57 32.39
N LEU A 897 35.50 30.48 32.19
CA LEU A 897 36.42 31.63 32.16
C LEU A 897 37.04 31.79 30.76
N SER A 898 36.77 32.90 30.05
CA SER A 898 37.14 33.08 28.63
C SER A 898 38.64 33.22 28.34
N VAL A 899 39.09 32.75 27.15
CA VAL A 899 40.47 32.89 26.64
C VAL A 899 40.55 33.41 25.18
N PRO A 900 41.66 34.06 24.72
CA PRO A 900 41.82 34.62 23.35
C PRO A 900 41.99 33.57 22.22
N THR A 901 41.58 33.91 20.98
CA THR A 901 41.64 33.02 19.80
C THR A 901 43.00 33.04 19.09
N VAL A 902 43.56 31.87 18.72
CA VAL A 902 44.82 31.73 17.95
C VAL A 902 44.54 31.00 16.62
N GLY A 903 44.73 31.68 15.47
CA GLY A 903 44.47 31.12 14.13
C GLY A 903 45.55 30.13 13.65
N ASN A 904 45.30 29.46 12.52
CA ASN A 904 46.19 28.45 11.91
C ASN A 904 46.56 28.71 10.43
N GLY A 905 46.48 29.97 9.99
CA GLY A 905 46.73 30.42 8.61
C GLY A 905 48.09 30.08 7.99
N ASN A 906 48.15 30.18 6.66
CA ASN A 906 49.29 29.80 5.82
C ASN A 906 49.91 30.92 4.96
N GLY A 907 49.32 32.12 4.87
CA GLY A 907 49.81 33.26 4.07
C GLY A 907 48.74 33.88 3.16
N LEU A 908 49.13 34.67 2.15
CA LEU A 908 48.26 35.24 1.11
C LEU A 908 48.74 34.87 -0.30
N SER A 909 47.85 34.79 -1.30
CA SER A 909 48.22 34.52 -2.69
C SER A 909 48.61 35.82 -3.41
N GLY A 910 49.88 35.96 -3.81
CA GLY A 910 50.41 37.10 -4.56
C GLY A 910 50.53 36.81 -6.06
N ASN A 911 49.99 37.69 -6.89
CA ASN A 911 50.14 37.70 -8.35
C ASN A 911 51.07 38.86 -8.75
N TYR A 912 52.07 38.58 -9.58
CA TYR A 912 53.19 39.48 -9.90
C TYR A 912 53.14 39.86 -11.38
N TYR A 913 53.30 41.15 -11.68
CA TYR A 913 53.09 41.73 -13.01
C TYR A 913 54.23 42.69 -13.39
N ASN A 914 54.60 42.73 -14.66
CA ASN A 914 55.34 43.84 -15.26
C ASN A 914 54.37 44.97 -15.60
N GLY A 915 54.80 46.20 -15.35
CA GLY A 915 54.00 47.42 -15.40
C GLY A 915 53.37 47.78 -14.04
N LYS A 916 53.07 49.08 -13.87
CA LYS A 916 52.61 49.67 -12.59
C LYS A 916 51.11 49.54 -12.34
N ASN A 917 50.35 49.04 -13.31
CA ASN A 917 48.90 48.89 -13.26
C ASN A 917 48.46 47.48 -13.67
N PHE A 918 49.24 46.46 -13.28
CA PHE A 918 48.96 45.04 -13.51
C PHE A 918 48.90 44.64 -14.99
N GLU A 919 49.73 45.27 -15.84
CA GLU A 919 49.65 45.18 -17.29
C GLU A 919 49.99 43.78 -17.80
N THR A 920 51.12 43.20 -17.38
CA THR A 920 51.58 41.89 -17.87
C THR A 920 51.86 40.93 -16.72
N PHE A 921 51.00 39.95 -16.53
CA PHE A 921 51.21 38.90 -15.52
C PHE A 921 52.48 38.08 -15.82
N VAL A 922 53.25 37.76 -14.77
CA VAL A 922 54.46 36.92 -14.87
C VAL A 922 54.29 35.61 -14.10
N PHE A 923 54.05 35.67 -12.79
CA PHE A 923 53.87 34.48 -11.95
C PHE A 923 53.04 34.77 -10.69
N ASN A 924 52.69 33.71 -9.95
CA ASN A 924 52.04 33.80 -8.65
C ASN A 924 52.71 32.89 -7.59
N ARG A 925 52.59 33.24 -6.31
CA ARG A 925 53.03 32.41 -5.17
C ARG A 925 52.25 32.71 -3.89
N ILE A 926 52.41 31.87 -2.86
CA ILE A 926 51.89 32.16 -1.51
C ILE A 926 52.99 32.83 -0.69
N ASP A 927 52.69 34.04 -0.21
CA ASP A 927 53.55 34.82 0.64
C ASP A 927 53.09 34.69 2.10
N LYS A 928 53.98 34.22 2.98
CA LYS A 928 53.65 33.90 4.39
C LYS A 928 53.15 35.12 5.17
N THR A 929 53.67 36.29 4.82
CA THR A 929 53.36 37.62 5.35
C THR A 929 53.62 38.65 4.24
N ILE A 930 53.13 39.89 4.38
CA ILE A 930 53.54 41.01 3.51
C ILE A 930 54.52 41.84 4.32
N ASP A 931 55.80 41.51 4.19
CA ASP A 931 56.93 42.19 4.81
C ASP A 931 58.16 41.98 3.91
N PHE A 932 58.20 42.77 2.83
CA PHE A 932 59.17 42.62 1.75
C PHE A 932 60.05 43.86 1.60
N ASP A 933 61.32 43.62 1.29
CA ASP A 933 62.32 44.61 0.91
C ASP A 933 63.19 43.97 -0.18
N TRP A 934 63.04 44.46 -1.41
CA TRP A 934 63.74 43.96 -2.59
C TRP A 934 64.92 44.84 -3.01
N GLY A 935 65.18 45.96 -2.31
CA GLY A 935 66.21 46.93 -2.70
C GLY A 935 65.96 47.45 -4.11
N GLU A 936 67.01 47.51 -4.95
CA GLU A 936 66.92 47.90 -6.37
C GLU A 936 66.61 46.70 -7.30
N GLY A 937 66.09 45.59 -6.75
CA GLY A 937 65.89 44.33 -7.45
C GLY A 937 64.42 43.93 -7.62
N ALA A 938 64.17 42.92 -8.44
CA ALA A 938 62.84 42.40 -8.71
C ALA A 938 62.40 41.28 -7.73
N PRO A 939 61.09 41.10 -7.45
CA PRO A 939 60.54 40.10 -6.53
C PRO A 939 60.66 38.63 -7.00
N GLY A 940 61.09 38.41 -8.24
CA GLY A 940 61.33 37.09 -8.81
C GLY A 940 61.66 37.13 -10.31
N THR A 941 62.09 35.99 -10.84
CA THR A 941 62.49 35.83 -12.24
C THR A 941 61.38 36.23 -13.21
N GLY A 942 61.71 37.08 -14.19
CA GLY A 942 60.78 37.53 -15.23
C GLY A 942 60.03 38.83 -14.89
N ILE A 943 60.14 39.32 -13.65
CA ILE A 943 59.71 40.67 -13.29
C ILE A 943 60.86 41.66 -13.59
N THR A 944 60.55 42.82 -14.15
CA THR A 944 61.51 43.91 -14.39
C THR A 944 61.98 44.50 -13.06
N ASN A 945 63.23 45.00 -13.02
CA ASN A 945 63.75 45.64 -11.80
C ASN A 945 62.94 46.86 -11.40
N ASP A 946 62.51 47.63 -12.41
CA ASP A 946 61.66 48.81 -12.24
C ASP A 946 60.31 48.57 -12.92
N SER A 947 59.30 49.36 -12.55
CA SER A 947 57.98 49.41 -13.20
C SER A 947 57.25 48.08 -13.16
N TYR A 948 56.96 47.58 -11.96
CA TYR A 948 56.20 46.34 -11.75
C TYR A 948 55.10 46.52 -10.69
N SER A 949 54.19 45.54 -10.58
CA SER A 949 53.09 45.58 -9.59
C SER A 949 52.74 44.21 -9.05
N ILE A 950 52.21 44.17 -7.84
CA ILE A 950 51.83 42.94 -7.14
C ILE A 950 50.44 43.09 -6.53
N ARG A 951 49.63 42.04 -6.64
CA ARG A 951 48.32 41.94 -5.97
C ARG A 951 48.26 40.69 -5.08
N TRP A 952 48.11 40.89 -3.77
CA TRP A 952 47.86 39.83 -2.81
C TRP A 952 46.37 39.70 -2.48
N THR A 953 45.88 38.46 -2.40
CA THR A 953 44.49 38.14 -2.06
C THR A 953 44.40 36.95 -1.09
N GLY A 954 43.43 36.97 -0.19
CA GLY A 954 43.15 35.88 0.74
C GLY A 954 42.19 36.29 1.85
N LYS A 955 42.34 35.72 3.05
CA LYS A 955 41.58 36.10 4.25
C LYS A 955 42.47 36.51 5.42
N VAL A 956 41.93 37.34 6.31
CA VAL A 956 42.50 37.70 7.63
C VAL A 956 41.55 37.32 8.76
N GLU A 957 42.06 36.78 9.87
CA GLU A 957 41.29 36.38 11.06
C GLU A 957 41.73 37.16 12.32
N PRO A 958 40.88 38.00 12.94
CA PRO A 958 41.22 38.79 14.12
C PRO A 958 41.24 37.91 15.40
N ARG A 959 42.12 38.23 16.35
CA ARG A 959 42.21 37.52 17.66
C ARG A 959 41.13 37.93 18.66
N TYR A 960 40.64 39.16 18.51
CA TYR A 960 39.68 39.82 19.39
C TYR A 960 38.58 40.48 18.57
N THR A 961 37.37 40.58 19.12
CA THR A 961 36.27 41.33 18.52
C THR A 961 36.44 42.81 18.84
N GLY A 962 36.37 43.67 17.82
CA GLY A 962 36.38 45.13 17.95
C GLY A 962 37.03 45.84 16.75
N THR A 963 37.42 47.10 16.93
CA THR A 963 38.00 47.95 15.87
C THR A 963 39.49 47.67 15.69
N TYR A 964 39.90 47.29 14.47
CA TYR A 964 41.29 47.12 14.06
C TYR A 964 41.76 48.31 13.23
N THR A 965 43.04 48.66 13.37
CA THR A 965 43.76 49.60 12.51
C THR A 965 44.81 48.84 11.71
N PHE A 966 44.81 48.97 10.39
CA PHE A 966 45.81 48.43 9.47
C PHE A 966 46.75 49.53 9.02
N TYR A 967 48.03 49.19 8.80
CA TYR A 967 49.09 50.12 8.39
C TYR A 967 49.87 49.55 7.20
N MET A 968 50.16 50.38 6.21
CA MET A 968 50.95 50.03 5.02
C MET A 968 52.05 51.05 4.72
N THR A 969 53.26 50.53 4.49
CA THR A 969 54.43 51.29 4.01
C THR A 969 54.98 50.60 2.77
N SER A 970 55.28 51.36 1.73
CA SER A 970 55.85 50.81 0.49
C SER A 970 56.57 51.87 -0.35
N ASP A 971 57.43 51.39 -1.26
CA ASP A 971 58.10 52.12 -2.34
C ASP A 971 57.71 51.42 -3.66
N ASN A 972 56.66 51.82 -4.39
CA ASN A 972 55.89 53.05 -4.33
C ASN A 972 54.42 52.82 -3.89
N GLY A 973 53.46 52.82 -4.81
CA GLY A 973 52.04 52.94 -4.47
C GLY A 973 51.43 51.69 -3.85
N ARG A 974 50.34 51.89 -3.08
CA ARG A 974 49.66 50.85 -2.31
C ARG A 974 48.17 51.08 -2.14
N ARG A 975 47.40 49.99 -2.08
CA ARG A 975 45.98 49.98 -1.68
C ARG A 975 45.64 48.76 -0.83
N LEU A 976 44.71 48.93 0.12
CA LEU A 976 44.23 47.87 1.01
C LEU A 976 42.71 47.82 1.06
N TRP A 977 42.17 46.63 0.85
CA TRP A 977 40.78 46.30 1.14
C TRP A 977 40.71 45.24 2.24
N VAL A 978 39.79 45.43 3.19
CA VAL A 978 39.40 44.42 4.18
C VAL A 978 37.89 44.30 4.17
N ASN A 979 37.38 43.07 4.12
CA ASN A 979 35.95 42.77 3.94
C ASN A 979 35.33 43.51 2.74
N ASN A 980 36.09 43.58 1.63
CA ASN A 980 35.74 44.31 0.40
C ASN A 980 35.59 45.83 0.55
N GLN A 981 35.96 46.43 1.69
CA GLN A 981 35.99 47.87 1.89
C GLN A 981 37.40 48.42 1.67
N LEU A 982 37.56 49.44 0.81
CA LEU A 982 38.82 50.13 0.55
C LEU A 982 39.17 51.03 1.74
N ILE A 983 40.14 50.63 2.55
CA ILE A 983 40.52 51.34 3.78
C ILE A 983 41.83 52.12 3.65
N ILE A 984 42.66 51.81 2.64
CA ILE A 984 43.83 52.62 2.25
C ILE A 984 43.83 52.74 0.73
N ASP A 985 43.74 53.98 0.20
CA ASP A 985 43.79 54.27 -1.23
C ASP A 985 44.92 55.28 -1.54
N LYS A 986 46.12 54.75 -1.79
CA LYS A 986 47.35 55.53 -1.97
C LYS A 986 48.17 54.99 -3.14
N TRP A 987 47.56 54.97 -4.33
CA TRP A 987 48.25 54.66 -5.59
C TRP A 987 49.10 55.84 -6.08
N LEU A 988 49.96 56.33 -5.20
CA LEU A 988 50.81 57.49 -5.39
C LEU A 988 52.24 57.05 -5.67
N ASN A 989 52.98 57.88 -6.40
CA ASN A 989 54.40 57.68 -6.64
C ASN A 989 55.23 58.35 -5.53
N ASP A 990 55.04 57.88 -4.30
CA ASP A 990 55.78 58.26 -3.10
C ASP A 990 56.39 56.99 -2.48
N TRP A 991 57.33 57.14 -1.56
CA TRP A 991 58.09 56.02 -0.97
C TRP A 991 58.21 56.18 0.55
N ASP A 992 58.28 55.06 1.26
CA ASP A 992 58.54 54.96 2.71
C ASP A 992 57.60 55.77 3.63
N ILE A 993 56.42 56.18 3.15
CA ILE A 993 55.37 56.82 3.96
C ILE A 993 54.38 55.77 4.46
N GLU A 994 54.13 55.75 5.76
CA GLU A 994 53.11 54.89 6.37
C GLU A 994 51.71 55.51 6.28
N TYR A 995 50.76 54.75 5.72
CA TYR A 995 49.34 55.09 5.72
C TYR A 995 48.55 54.06 6.53
N SER A 996 47.42 54.48 7.12
CA SER A 996 46.57 53.61 7.94
C SER A 996 45.07 53.75 7.65
N GLY A 997 44.30 52.72 8.02
CA GLY A 997 42.84 52.69 7.91
C GLY A 997 42.23 51.74 8.93
N THR A 998 40.95 51.93 9.31
CA THR A 998 40.29 51.18 10.39
C THR A 998 39.05 50.41 9.95
N ILE A 999 38.73 49.30 10.62
CA ILE A 999 37.54 48.46 10.38
C ILE A 999 37.14 47.64 11.62
N ASN A 1000 35.83 47.34 11.79
CA ASN A 1000 35.33 46.48 12.87
C ASN A 1000 35.34 45.00 12.46
N LEU A 1001 35.92 44.13 13.29
CA LEU A 1001 36.04 42.68 13.02
C LEU A 1001 35.63 41.85 14.25
N VAL A 1002 35.22 40.60 14.05
CA VAL A 1002 34.80 39.64 15.08
C VAL A 1002 35.87 38.56 15.25
N ALA A 1003 36.30 38.29 16.49
CA ALA A 1003 37.30 37.28 16.83
C ALA A 1003 37.00 35.93 16.18
N GLY A 1004 38.01 35.31 15.56
CA GLY A 1004 37.87 34.00 14.93
C GLY A 1004 37.07 33.98 13.61
N GLN A 1005 36.58 35.12 13.12
CA GLN A 1005 35.92 35.22 11.82
C GLN A 1005 36.91 35.63 10.73
N GLN A 1006 36.98 34.87 9.64
CA GLN A 1006 37.81 35.21 8.49
C GLN A 1006 37.14 36.25 7.58
N TYR A 1007 37.88 37.29 7.20
CA TYR A 1007 37.45 38.37 6.31
C TYR A 1007 38.30 38.45 5.06
N ASP A 1008 37.71 38.79 3.91
CA ASP A 1008 38.47 39.04 2.67
C ASP A 1008 39.51 40.13 2.87
N ILE A 1009 40.73 39.90 2.38
CA ILE A 1009 41.78 40.90 2.33
C ILE A 1009 42.38 40.95 0.93
N LYS A 1010 42.51 42.16 0.38
CA LYS A 1010 43.19 42.41 -0.89
C LYS A 1010 44.20 43.53 -0.71
N VAL A 1011 45.41 43.31 -1.16
CA VAL A 1011 46.51 44.29 -1.14
C VAL A 1011 47.02 44.48 -2.56
N GLU A 1012 47.21 45.71 -2.96
CA GLU A 1012 47.78 46.08 -4.25
C GLU A 1012 49.00 46.96 -4.03
N TYR A 1013 50.04 46.76 -4.84
CA TYR A 1013 51.32 47.47 -4.76
C TYR A 1013 51.89 47.71 -6.17
N PHE A 1014 52.56 48.84 -6.38
CA PHE A 1014 53.44 49.03 -7.54
C PHE A 1014 54.78 49.66 -7.14
N GLU A 1015 55.79 49.37 -7.95
CA GLU A 1015 57.11 49.97 -7.95
C GLU A 1015 57.26 50.75 -9.26
N ASP A 1016 57.84 51.95 -9.22
CA ASP A 1016 58.09 52.79 -10.40
C ASP A 1016 59.53 52.68 -10.93
N PHE A 1017 60.47 53.20 -10.12
CA PHE A 1017 61.90 53.14 -10.32
C PHE A 1017 62.64 53.22 -8.98
N GLY A 1018 63.81 52.58 -8.89
CA GLY A 1018 64.70 52.71 -7.75
C GLY A 1018 64.47 51.64 -6.69
N GLY A 1019 64.19 52.05 -5.44
CA GLY A 1019 64.03 51.14 -4.32
C GLY A 1019 62.66 50.47 -4.30
N ALA A 1020 62.56 49.25 -3.77
CA ALA A 1020 61.32 48.51 -3.75
C ALA A 1020 61.06 47.78 -2.43
N ASN A 1021 60.03 48.20 -1.69
CA ASN A 1021 59.60 47.54 -0.45
C ASN A 1021 58.08 47.62 -0.25
N CYS A 1022 57.52 46.69 0.53
CA CYS A 1022 56.09 46.70 0.91
C CYS A 1022 55.84 45.93 2.22
N ARG A 1023 55.22 46.58 3.21
CA ARG A 1023 54.92 46.00 4.53
C ARG A 1023 53.47 46.23 4.96
N LEU A 1024 52.84 45.23 5.58
CA LEU A 1024 51.48 45.30 6.13
C LEU A 1024 51.46 44.89 7.61
N SER A 1025 50.99 45.80 8.47
CA SER A 1025 50.83 45.58 9.92
C SER A 1025 49.43 45.94 10.41
N TRP A 1026 49.07 45.50 11.62
CA TRP A 1026 47.79 45.80 12.26
C TRP A 1026 47.92 46.04 13.77
N SER A 1027 46.93 46.67 14.38
CA SER A 1027 46.73 46.76 15.84
C SER A 1027 45.23 46.70 16.17
N GLY A 1028 44.86 46.19 17.35
CA GLY A 1028 43.45 45.97 17.72
C GLY A 1028 43.20 45.97 19.24
N PRO A 1029 41.98 45.62 19.69
CA PRO A 1029 41.67 45.56 21.11
C PRO A 1029 42.57 44.54 21.81
N ASN A 1030 43.27 44.97 22.87
CA ASN A 1030 44.23 44.14 23.61
C ASN A 1030 45.39 43.57 22.74
N GLN A 1031 45.76 44.25 21.65
CA GLN A 1031 46.84 43.86 20.74
C GLN A 1031 47.64 45.09 20.25
N GLY A 1032 48.95 45.13 20.53
CA GLY A 1032 49.87 46.15 20.00
C GLY A 1032 50.14 46.01 18.49
N LYS A 1033 50.74 47.03 17.87
CA LYS A 1033 51.06 47.03 16.42
C LYS A 1033 52.10 45.96 16.09
N GLU A 1034 51.80 45.10 15.12
CA GLU A 1034 52.70 44.05 14.62
C GLU A 1034 52.46 43.75 13.13
N ILE A 1035 53.45 43.19 12.43
CA ILE A 1035 53.24 42.56 11.11
C ILE A 1035 52.17 41.49 11.28
N ILE A 1036 51.20 41.43 10.36
CA ILE A 1036 50.13 40.44 10.47
C ILE A 1036 50.74 39.05 10.38
N PRO A 1037 50.65 38.22 11.43
CA PRO A 1037 51.39 36.97 11.48
C PRO A 1037 50.76 35.95 10.54
N LYS A 1038 51.59 35.06 10.01
CA LYS A 1038 51.18 33.98 9.08
C LYS A 1038 49.94 33.23 9.55
N ASN A 1039 49.86 32.91 10.85
CA ASN A 1039 48.76 32.12 11.39
C ASN A 1039 47.41 32.85 11.42
N GLN A 1040 47.38 34.14 11.06
CA GLN A 1040 46.16 34.93 10.89
C GLN A 1040 45.87 35.31 9.42
N LEU A 1041 46.64 34.77 8.47
CA LEU A 1041 46.49 35.00 7.03
C LEU A 1041 46.23 33.68 6.29
N TYR A 1042 45.23 33.65 5.42
CA TYR A 1042 44.80 32.44 4.72
C TYR A 1042 44.80 32.64 3.21
N ALA A 1043 45.56 31.80 2.48
CA ALA A 1043 45.64 31.86 1.04
C ALA A 1043 44.41 31.20 0.42
N THR A 1044 43.77 31.84 -0.55
CA THR A 1044 42.61 31.29 -1.26
C THR A 1044 43.02 30.75 -2.63
N SER A 1045 42.59 29.53 -2.96
CA SER A 1045 42.85 28.84 -4.23
C SER A 1045 42.25 29.51 -5.48
N ALA A 1046 41.40 30.53 -5.30
CA ALA A 1046 40.73 31.28 -6.38
C ALA A 1046 41.68 32.11 -7.29
N ALA A 1047 42.94 32.33 -6.89
CA ALA A 1047 43.91 33.05 -7.72
C ALA A 1047 44.47 32.21 -8.90
N LEU A 1048 44.31 30.88 -8.89
CA LEU A 1048 44.62 30.02 -10.05
C LEU A 1048 43.59 30.13 -11.19
N THR A 1049 42.41 30.69 -10.92
CA THR A 1049 41.28 30.71 -11.86
C THR A 1049 41.12 32.06 -12.58
N ALA A 1050 41.74 33.13 -12.08
CA ALA A 1050 41.58 34.48 -12.61
C ALA A 1050 42.27 34.72 -13.97
N ALA A 1051 43.27 33.91 -14.33
CA ALA A 1051 43.88 33.92 -15.66
C ALA A 1051 42.99 33.27 -16.74
N ASN A 1052 42.09 32.36 -16.37
CA ASN A 1052 41.16 31.71 -17.29
C ASN A 1052 39.92 32.57 -17.63
N LEU A 1053 39.63 33.59 -16.80
CA LEU A 1053 38.49 34.48 -17.00
C LEU A 1053 38.82 35.73 -17.84
N ALA A 1054 40.10 36.01 -18.09
CA ALA A 1054 40.52 37.10 -18.98
C ALA A 1054 40.34 36.79 -20.49
N LEU A 1055 40.01 35.55 -20.85
CA LEU A 1055 39.77 35.09 -22.23
C LEU A 1055 38.28 34.93 -22.60
N ALA A 1056 37.37 35.06 -21.64
CA ALA A 1056 35.93 34.89 -21.88
C ALA A 1056 35.22 36.24 -21.73
N GLY A 1057 35.47 37.13 -22.70
CA GLY A 1057 34.81 38.42 -22.77
C GLY A 1057 33.30 38.30 -23.02
N LYS A 1058 32.56 39.04 -22.19
CA LYS A 1058 31.24 39.67 -22.42
C LYS A 1058 30.03 38.74 -22.66
N ASP A 1059 28.93 39.09 -21.99
CA ASP A 1059 27.53 38.69 -22.27
C ASP A 1059 26.83 37.61 -21.40
N ALA A 1060 27.28 37.34 -20.17
CA ALA A 1060 26.61 36.34 -19.32
C ALA A 1060 25.70 36.87 -18.18
N HIS A 1061 25.55 38.18 -17.98
CA HIS A 1061 24.96 38.71 -16.73
C HIS A 1061 23.49 39.18 -16.75
N THR A 1062 22.66 38.73 -17.71
CA THR A 1062 21.24 39.16 -17.75
C THR A 1062 20.17 38.06 -17.90
N MET A 1063 20.49 36.77 -17.67
CA MET A 1063 19.49 35.68 -17.80
C MET A 1063 19.30 34.73 -16.59
N GLU A 1064 19.91 34.97 -15.42
CA GLU A 1064 19.70 34.06 -14.27
C GLU A 1064 18.39 34.28 -13.48
N LYS A 1065 17.68 35.40 -13.70
CA LYS A 1065 16.52 35.81 -12.89
C LYS A 1065 15.15 35.26 -13.33
N ASN A 1066 15.04 34.52 -14.44
CA ASN A 1066 13.74 34.13 -15.03
C ASN A 1066 13.41 32.62 -15.04
N ILE A 1067 14.08 31.81 -14.22
CA ILE A 1067 13.81 30.35 -14.12
C ILE A 1067 13.35 29.99 -12.70
N LEU A 1068 12.10 29.52 -12.58
CA LEU A 1068 11.51 29.05 -11.33
C LEU A 1068 11.45 27.51 -11.33
N LEU A 1069 11.91 26.91 -10.24
CA LEU A 1069 11.87 25.46 -9.99
C LEU A 1069 11.05 25.22 -8.73
N TYR A 1070 9.88 24.57 -8.84
CA TYR A 1070 8.98 24.38 -7.70
C TYR A 1070 8.14 23.09 -7.79
N PRO A 1071 7.86 22.38 -6.68
CA PRO A 1071 8.44 22.59 -5.35
C PRO A 1071 9.92 22.20 -5.32
N ASN A 1072 10.70 22.85 -4.46
CA ASN A 1072 12.10 22.52 -4.23
C ASN A 1072 12.42 22.81 -2.74
N PRO A 1073 12.46 21.80 -1.86
CA PRO A 1073 12.60 20.36 -2.16
C PRO A 1073 11.42 19.72 -2.89
N ALA A 1074 11.71 18.74 -3.76
CA ALA A 1074 10.74 17.97 -4.51
C ALA A 1074 10.67 16.52 -4.00
N GLN A 1075 9.46 15.96 -3.88
CA GLN A 1075 9.25 14.54 -3.57
C GLN A 1075 9.15 13.71 -4.85
N SER A 1076 8.02 13.76 -5.57
CA SER A 1076 7.83 12.90 -6.76
C SER A 1076 7.89 13.68 -8.07
N SER A 1077 7.68 15.00 -8.05
CA SER A 1077 7.80 15.83 -9.25
C SER A 1077 8.25 17.27 -8.96
N VAL A 1078 8.82 17.92 -9.97
CA VAL A 1078 9.16 19.34 -9.95
C VAL A 1078 8.69 20.04 -11.22
N ARG A 1079 8.22 21.28 -11.12
CA ARG A 1079 7.81 22.11 -12.26
C ARG A 1079 8.87 23.15 -12.56
N LEU A 1080 9.11 23.35 -13.86
CA LEU A 1080 10.03 24.35 -14.39
C LEU A 1080 9.27 25.45 -15.12
N GLN A 1081 9.35 26.68 -14.61
CA GLN A 1081 8.90 27.87 -15.35
C GLN A 1081 10.13 28.60 -15.90
N PHE A 1082 10.13 28.91 -17.20
CA PHE A 1082 11.18 29.68 -17.86
C PHE A 1082 10.60 30.46 -19.04
N ASN A 1083 11.22 31.57 -19.41
CA ASN A 1083 10.70 32.48 -20.44
C ASN A 1083 11.14 32.06 -21.87
N ALA A 1084 10.78 30.85 -22.30
CA ALA A 1084 11.02 30.34 -23.66
C ALA A 1084 9.94 29.31 -24.06
N ARG A 1085 9.76 29.04 -25.36
CA ARG A 1085 8.76 28.05 -25.83
C ARG A 1085 9.09 26.62 -25.39
N GLN A 1086 10.37 26.28 -25.34
CA GLN A 1086 10.88 24.99 -24.90
C GLN A 1086 12.34 25.15 -24.44
N ALA A 1087 12.83 24.20 -23.65
CA ALA A 1087 14.23 24.12 -23.24
C ALA A 1087 14.73 22.67 -23.35
N ARG A 1088 16.03 22.47 -23.56
CA ARG A 1088 16.66 21.15 -23.43
C ARG A 1088 17.19 20.98 -22.00
N MET A 1089 16.67 20.01 -21.26
CA MET A 1089 16.95 19.80 -19.84
C MET A 1089 17.72 18.49 -19.61
N SER A 1090 18.79 18.56 -18.83
CA SER A 1090 19.50 17.39 -18.25
C SER A 1090 19.56 17.51 -16.72
N ILE A 1091 19.66 16.38 -16.01
CA ILE A 1091 19.90 16.38 -14.54
C ILE A 1091 21.21 15.66 -14.26
N PHE A 1092 22.03 16.26 -13.41
CA PHE A 1092 23.30 15.72 -12.93
C PHE A 1092 23.26 15.52 -11.41
N ASP A 1093 23.99 14.54 -10.90
CA ASP A 1093 24.24 14.42 -9.46
C ASP A 1093 25.24 15.49 -8.96
N ALA A 1094 25.45 15.54 -7.65
CA ALA A 1094 26.35 16.51 -7.01
C ALA A 1094 27.83 16.41 -7.45
N VAL A 1095 28.23 15.30 -8.11
CA VAL A 1095 29.59 15.11 -8.65
C VAL A 1095 29.65 15.31 -10.17
N GLY A 1096 28.56 15.76 -10.81
CA GLY A 1096 28.51 16.13 -12.23
C GLY A 1096 28.21 14.98 -13.19
N ARG A 1097 27.78 13.81 -12.71
CA ARG A 1097 27.36 12.69 -13.57
C ARG A 1097 25.91 12.87 -14.01
N GLN A 1098 25.64 12.72 -15.31
CA GLN A 1098 24.29 12.85 -15.85
C GLN A 1098 23.42 11.67 -15.40
N VAL A 1099 22.38 11.94 -14.60
CA VAL A 1099 21.43 10.95 -14.08
C VAL A 1099 20.08 10.97 -14.82
N VAL A 1100 19.76 12.09 -15.49
CA VAL A 1100 18.63 12.16 -16.44
C VAL A 1100 19.12 12.71 -17.77
N PRO A 1101 18.92 11.97 -18.88
CA PRO A 1101 19.40 12.40 -20.19
C PRO A 1101 18.66 13.62 -20.73
N ALA A 1102 19.33 14.31 -21.64
CA ALA A 1102 18.83 15.55 -22.21
C ALA A 1102 17.50 15.34 -22.95
N ARG A 1103 16.44 16.03 -22.52
CA ARG A 1103 15.12 15.99 -23.15
C ARG A 1103 14.52 17.38 -23.33
N ILE A 1104 13.58 17.51 -24.26
CA ILE A 1104 12.83 18.76 -24.44
C ILE A 1104 11.75 18.87 -23.36
N VAL A 1105 11.65 20.04 -22.73
CA VAL A 1105 10.64 20.37 -21.72
C VAL A 1105 9.98 21.71 -22.05
N TYR A 1106 8.74 21.89 -21.59
CA TYR A 1106 7.93 23.10 -21.78
C TYR A 1106 7.73 23.87 -20.46
N PRO A 1107 7.50 25.19 -20.49
CA PRO A 1107 7.22 25.97 -19.28
C PRO A 1107 5.98 25.44 -18.54
N GLY A 1108 6.10 25.27 -17.22
CA GLY A 1108 5.05 24.78 -16.34
C GLY A 1108 4.88 23.25 -16.34
N GLN A 1109 5.61 22.51 -17.19
CA GLN A 1109 5.56 21.06 -17.26
C GLN A 1109 6.09 20.43 -15.96
N ALA A 1110 5.37 19.43 -15.45
CA ALA A 1110 5.85 18.62 -14.33
C ALA A 1110 6.88 17.59 -14.82
N ILE A 1111 7.99 17.52 -14.10
CA ILE A 1111 9.10 16.60 -14.33
C ILE A 1111 9.08 15.60 -13.18
N ASP A 1112 8.82 14.34 -13.52
CA ASP A 1112 8.94 13.22 -12.59
C ASP A 1112 10.41 13.05 -12.17
N VAL A 1113 10.63 13.13 -10.86
CA VAL A 1113 11.93 12.92 -10.19
C VAL A 1113 11.83 11.83 -9.11
N SER A 1114 10.71 11.10 -9.05
CA SER A 1114 10.44 10.04 -8.06
C SER A 1114 11.53 8.97 -8.01
N ARG A 1115 12.11 8.65 -9.18
CA ARG A 1115 13.17 7.64 -9.33
C ARG A 1115 14.57 8.11 -8.92
N LEU A 1116 14.76 9.40 -8.62
CA LEU A 1116 16.02 9.90 -8.09
C LEU A 1116 16.11 9.60 -6.58
N PRO A 1117 17.24 9.08 -6.07
CA PRO A 1117 17.48 9.00 -4.63
C PRO A 1117 17.36 10.37 -3.93
N ALA A 1118 17.10 10.38 -2.63
CA ALA A 1118 17.15 11.62 -1.86
C ALA A 1118 18.56 12.22 -1.92
N GLY A 1119 18.67 13.51 -2.24
CA GLY A 1119 19.95 14.15 -2.48
C GLY A 1119 19.85 15.48 -3.23
N VAL A 1120 21.01 16.09 -3.49
CA VAL A 1120 21.13 17.34 -4.23
C VAL A 1120 21.57 17.04 -5.67
N TYR A 1121 20.84 17.61 -6.62
CA TYR A 1121 21.04 17.45 -8.05
C TYR A 1121 21.17 18.82 -8.73
N LEU A 1122 21.79 18.83 -9.90
CA LEU A 1122 21.92 20.00 -10.77
C LEU A 1122 21.04 19.81 -12.00
N ILE A 1123 20.01 20.64 -12.15
CA ILE A 1123 19.22 20.72 -13.38
C ILE A 1123 19.90 21.74 -14.29
N GLN A 1124 20.37 21.29 -15.44
CA GLN A 1124 20.89 22.17 -16.50
C GLN A 1124 19.83 22.37 -17.57
N LEU A 1125 19.52 23.62 -17.89
CA LEU A 1125 18.64 24.02 -18.98
C LEU A 1125 19.45 24.71 -20.06
N ASP A 1126 19.35 24.22 -21.29
CA ASP A 1126 19.86 24.85 -22.48
C ASP A 1126 18.68 25.48 -23.24
N ILE A 1127 18.63 26.80 -23.23
CA ILE A 1127 17.65 27.61 -23.95
C ILE A 1127 18.42 28.31 -25.08
N ASN A 1128 18.21 27.84 -26.31
CA ASN A 1128 18.81 28.40 -27.52
C ASN A 1128 20.35 28.56 -27.44
N GLY A 1129 21.06 27.60 -26.85
CA GLY A 1129 22.52 27.60 -26.70
C GLY A 1129 23.01 28.22 -25.38
N THR A 1130 22.14 28.85 -24.61
CA THR A 1130 22.47 29.40 -23.27
C THR A 1130 22.18 28.37 -22.20
N LYS A 1131 23.23 27.90 -21.51
CA LYS A 1131 23.12 26.93 -20.42
C LYS A 1131 22.96 27.65 -19.07
N THR A 1132 21.90 27.32 -18.34
CA THR A 1132 21.64 27.78 -16.98
C THR A 1132 21.49 26.59 -16.04
N VAL A 1133 21.99 26.66 -14.81
CA VAL A 1133 21.93 25.55 -13.84
C VAL A 1133 21.11 25.95 -12.61
N LYS A 1134 20.28 25.04 -12.09
CA LYS A 1134 19.54 25.21 -10.83
C LYS A 1134 19.71 23.99 -9.92
N HIS A 1135 19.77 24.22 -8.60
CA HIS A 1135 19.80 23.16 -7.60
C HIS A 1135 18.41 22.55 -7.42
N LEU A 1136 18.33 21.23 -7.50
CA LEU A 1136 17.16 20.43 -7.10
C LEU A 1136 17.51 19.67 -5.83
N VAL A 1137 16.72 19.83 -4.78
CA VAL A 1137 16.77 19.01 -3.57
C VAL A 1137 15.67 17.95 -3.68
N LYS A 1138 16.05 16.69 -3.87
CA LYS A 1138 15.12 15.55 -3.80
C LYS A 1138 15.02 15.12 -2.35
N SER A 1139 13.84 15.26 -1.75
CA SER A 1139 13.57 14.70 -0.42
C SER A 1139 13.14 13.24 -0.55
N ALA A 1140 13.37 12.44 0.51
CA ALA A 1140 12.73 11.13 0.63
C ALA A 1140 11.20 11.32 0.66
N GLU A 1141 10.45 10.35 0.13
CA GLU A 1141 8.98 10.32 0.27
C GLU A 1141 8.58 10.21 1.75
#